data_AF-A0A0S7XVU0-F1
#
_entry.id   AF-A0A0S7XVU0-F1
#
_cell.length_a   1.000
_cell.length_b   1.000
_cell.length_c   1.000
_cell.angle_alpha   90.00
_cell.angle_beta   90.00
_cell.angle_gamma   90.00
#
_symmetry.space_group_name_H-M   'P 1'
#
loop_
_entity.id
_entity.type
_entity.pdbx_description
1 polymer ?
#
loop_
_entity_poly.entity_id
_entity_poly.type
_entity_poly.pdbx_seq_one_letter_code
_entity_poly.pdbx_strand_id
1 'polypeptide(L)'
;MSNREIIKQIIKSRSKLTPPAYAYESRTEQEGGCGVTGFACNIPVRGRHIFEPSIQMHNRGNGKGGGIAAVGLVAEDLGVRQEILEGDYLYQIALLDKTVQRQLEEKFIRPLFRIDKAERVRTVNDYRDITGLEARPPDVIRYFVQVKPKILKEFIEKNQLHDLDPRKAEDEFVYRISYRINNKLYSSLGEKKAFVLSHGRNMLIFKIVGYAEQVVQYYKLEDLRAHVWIAHQRYPTKGKVWHPGGTHPFVGMDEALVHNGDFANYYAVTEYLKQRNIFPLFLTDTEVSVLLFDLLNRVYGYPLEYIIEAMAPTTELDFDLLPLEKQKIYGAIHASHIHGSPDGPWFFIIARNEPYRNYFQLIGITDTAMLRPQVFALYDGEVQIGLICSEKQAIDATLRSLSKEDRRFCKVADKYWNARGGSHTDGGAFIFTVRPKEDDPSQREIICTDKFGRIISVSKGKKPLQSVPRNPLKKHKSSLEEIVKNIKSGSPLELFEKILPLIPTWDYHTFYGIYYGLAKRAMKDEEERGWIIKFLTLFNDRRYATGTNKRSWLLATINEALKEIFDAIPAIHSEVPSKYKKIDWKTRMTLRPPREGEEVLVVNTFDFPPEGDECDARLISEAYSKGWRRFITYNYRGQRFCGCGLGPKTWGVRIDVYGSSGDYLGSGIDGLEIYVHGNAQDQVGQIANAGKIVIFGDVGQTFLYGAKGGEVYVLGNVAGRPLINAVGHPKAVINGTALDYLAESFMAGDPLNGGGFVILNGMEFDEEGHLREQSTPYPGSNLFSLASGGAIYVRDPHKKLVEEQLNGGEFTSLTQADWELILPYLEENERFFGIKVKNLLTVNGIAKKPEEVYRKVKAIKLEVLAKDIGEIG
;
A
#
# COMPACT_ATOMS: atom_id res chain seq x y z
N MET A 1 -15.53 -41.24 -3.12
CA MET A 1 -14.42 -40.98 -4.05
C MET A 1 -13.37 -40.13 -3.33
N SER A 2 -12.07 -40.35 -3.56
CA SER A 2 -11.02 -39.49 -2.97
C SER A 2 -11.05 -38.09 -3.61
N ASN A 3 -10.66 -37.03 -2.87
CA ASN A 3 -10.57 -35.67 -3.43
C ASN A 3 -9.75 -35.62 -4.74
N ARG A 4 -8.73 -36.48 -4.85
CA ARG A 4 -7.89 -36.61 -6.05
C ARG A 4 -8.67 -37.03 -7.30
N GLU A 5 -9.64 -37.92 -7.16
CA GLU A 5 -10.45 -38.41 -8.28
C GLU A 5 -11.47 -37.34 -8.72
N ILE A 6 -12.07 -36.60 -7.79
CA ILE A 6 -12.94 -35.44 -8.08
C ILE A 6 -12.16 -34.39 -8.88
N ILE A 7 -10.95 -34.03 -8.44
CA ILE A 7 -10.07 -33.10 -9.15
C ILE A 7 -9.80 -33.57 -10.59
N LYS A 8 -9.46 -34.85 -10.76
CA LYS A 8 -9.22 -35.43 -12.10
C LYS A 8 -10.46 -35.38 -12.97
N GLN A 9 -11.66 -35.61 -12.43
CA GLN A 9 -12.90 -35.52 -13.17
C GLN A 9 -13.21 -34.10 -13.62
N ILE A 10 -13.02 -33.09 -12.75
CA ILE A 10 -13.19 -31.67 -13.12
C ILE A 10 -12.24 -31.32 -14.27
N ILE A 11 -10.94 -31.59 -14.13
CA ILE A 11 -9.93 -31.31 -15.17
C ILE A 11 -10.24 -32.06 -16.47
N LYS A 12 -10.62 -33.34 -16.38
CA LYS A 12 -11.02 -34.15 -17.55
C LYS A 12 -12.29 -33.61 -18.20
N SER A 13 -13.23 -33.09 -17.44
CA SER A 13 -14.46 -32.51 -17.99
C SER A 13 -14.18 -31.27 -18.85
N ARG A 14 -13.11 -30.54 -18.54
CA ARG A 14 -12.64 -29.33 -19.24
C ARG A 14 -11.90 -29.63 -20.55
N SER A 15 -11.38 -30.84 -20.77
CA SER A 15 -10.76 -31.19 -22.07
C SER A 15 -11.74 -31.14 -23.25
N LYS A 16 -13.05 -31.10 -22.97
CA LYS A 16 -14.13 -30.86 -23.94
C LYS A 16 -14.28 -29.38 -24.34
N LEU A 17 -13.52 -28.47 -23.73
CA LEU A 17 -13.48 -27.07 -24.11
C LEU A 17 -12.53 -26.89 -25.29
N THR A 18 -12.96 -26.14 -26.30
CA THR A 18 -12.10 -25.80 -27.42
C THR A 18 -11.03 -24.80 -26.96
N PRO A 19 -9.74 -25.07 -27.19
CA PRO A 19 -8.69 -24.06 -26.99
C PRO A 19 -8.94 -22.80 -27.83
N PRO A 20 -8.32 -21.66 -27.48
CA PRO A 20 -8.38 -20.47 -28.32
C PRO A 20 -7.78 -20.74 -29.71
N ALA A 21 -8.30 -20.06 -30.73
CA ALA A 21 -7.92 -20.26 -32.13
C ALA A 21 -6.54 -19.69 -32.51
N TYR A 22 -5.86 -19.00 -31.58
CA TYR A 22 -4.55 -18.40 -31.80
C TYR A 22 -3.45 -19.13 -30.99
N ALA A 23 -2.24 -19.17 -31.54
CA ALA A 23 -1.06 -19.61 -30.80
C ALA A 23 -0.63 -18.51 -29.82
N TYR A 24 -0.23 -18.87 -28.60
CA TYR A 24 0.29 -17.92 -27.60
C TYR A 24 1.65 -17.31 -27.99
N GLU A 25 2.17 -17.52 -29.19
CA GLU A 25 3.46 -17.02 -29.67
C GLU A 25 3.49 -15.49 -29.93
N SER A 26 2.42 -14.74 -29.63
CA SER A 26 2.33 -13.30 -29.87
C SER A 26 2.56 -12.44 -28.62
N ARG A 27 3.33 -11.36 -28.79
CA ARG A 27 3.74 -10.36 -27.78
C ARG A 27 2.65 -10.02 -26.76
N THR A 28 2.94 -10.26 -25.48
CA THR A 28 2.15 -9.86 -24.31
C THR A 28 2.14 -8.33 -24.14
N GLU A 29 1.07 -7.82 -23.54
CA GLU A 29 1.03 -6.42 -23.09
C GLU A 29 1.82 -6.31 -21.78
N GLN A 30 2.98 -5.66 -21.83
CA GLN A 30 3.79 -5.43 -20.63
C GLN A 30 3.18 -4.30 -19.81
N GLU A 31 3.20 -4.46 -18.50
CA GLU A 31 2.63 -3.50 -17.55
C GLU A 31 3.69 -2.73 -16.76
N GLY A 32 3.44 -1.43 -16.60
CA GLY A 32 4.28 -0.46 -15.91
C GLY A 32 3.93 -0.36 -14.43
N GLY A 33 4.18 0.78 -13.80
CA GLY A 33 3.83 1.05 -12.40
C GLY A 33 2.34 1.35 -12.20
N CYS A 34 1.47 0.37 -12.44
CA CYS A 34 0.01 0.46 -12.25
C CYS A 34 -0.36 0.93 -10.82
N GLY A 35 -1.54 1.53 -10.69
CA GLY A 35 -2.08 1.97 -9.39
C GLY A 35 -3.19 1.04 -8.92
N VAL A 36 -3.02 0.40 -7.76
CA VAL A 36 -4.05 -0.46 -7.15
C VAL A 36 -4.47 0.07 -5.79
N THR A 37 -5.76 -0.07 -5.50
CA THR A 37 -6.34 0.31 -4.20
C THR A 37 -7.51 -0.60 -3.87
N GLY A 38 -7.70 -0.88 -2.58
CA GLY A 38 -8.83 -1.63 -2.07
C GLY A 38 -9.02 -1.47 -0.57
N PHE A 39 -10.23 -1.73 -0.13
CA PHE A 39 -10.56 -1.74 1.30
C PHE A 39 -11.69 -2.74 1.59
N ALA A 40 -11.74 -3.22 2.83
CA ALA A 40 -12.79 -4.05 3.40
C ALA A 40 -13.33 -3.38 4.66
N CYS A 41 -14.65 -3.28 4.80
CA CYS A 41 -15.32 -2.64 5.93
C CYS A 41 -16.36 -3.58 6.56
N ASN A 42 -16.49 -3.53 7.90
CA ASN A 42 -17.47 -4.32 8.62
C ASN A 42 -18.92 -3.85 8.37
N ILE A 43 -19.12 -2.64 7.85
CA ILE A 43 -20.40 -2.15 7.35
C ILE A 43 -20.35 -1.97 5.83
N PRO A 44 -21.48 -2.09 5.11
CA PRO A 44 -21.52 -1.74 3.70
C PRO A 44 -21.25 -0.25 3.52
N VAL A 45 -20.30 0.10 2.64
CA VAL A 45 -19.96 1.49 2.32
C VAL A 45 -20.17 1.77 0.84
N ARG A 46 -20.46 3.04 0.53
CA ARG A 46 -20.79 3.51 -0.82
C ARG A 46 -19.59 3.58 -1.76
N GLY A 47 -19.82 3.37 -3.06
CA GLY A 47 -18.79 3.42 -4.11
C GLY A 47 -18.06 4.76 -4.26
N ARG A 48 -18.65 5.88 -3.80
CA ARG A 48 -17.92 7.16 -3.71
C ARG A 48 -16.65 7.11 -2.86
N HIS A 49 -16.51 6.13 -1.97
CA HIS A 49 -15.31 5.97 -1.15
C HIS A 49 -14.18 5.21 -1.83
N ILE A 50 -14.44 4.50 -2.95
CA ILE A 50 -13.40 3.97 -3.84
C ILE A 50 -13.05 4.95 -4.99
N PHE A 51 -13.89 5.96 -5.24
CA PHE A 51 -13.65 7.02 -6.22
C PHE A 51 -12.42 7.89 -5.86
N GLU A 52 -12.41 8.45 -4.65
CA GLU A 52 -11.34 9.33 -4.18
C GLU A 52 -9.93 8.70 -4.21
N PRO A 53 -9.71 7.47 -3.69
CA PRO A 53 -8.40 6.83 -3.81
C PRO A 53 -8.04 6.47 -5.27
N SER A 54 -9.03 6.23 -6.13
CA SER A 54 -8.78 5.99 -7.57
C SER A 54 -8.19 7.22 -8.26
N ILE A 55 -8.69 8.41 -7.92
CA ILE A 55 -8.11 9.69 -8.39
C ILE A 55 -6.67 9.84 -7.92
N GLN A 56 -6.38 9.48 -6.65
CA GLN A 56 -5.01 9.59 -6.13
C GLN A 56 -4.03 8.66 -6.84
N MET A 57 -4.52 7.61 -7.50
CA MET A 57 -3.74 6.67 -8.29
C MET A 57 -3.74 6.99 -9.80
N HIS A 58 -4.35 8.10 -10.22
CA HIS A 58 -4.45 8.48 -11.64
C HIS A 58 -3.06 8.61 -12.30
N ASN A 59 -2.07 9.17 -11.58
CA ASN A 59 -0.67 9.30 -12.03
C ASN A 59 0.07 7.96 -12.17
N ARG A 60 -0.53 6.86 -11.69
CA ARG A 60 -0.07 5.48 -11.91
C ARG A 60 -0.81 4.78 -13.05
N GLY A 61 -1.63 5.51 -13.81
CA GLY A 61 -2.29 5.03 -15.03
C GLY A 61 -2.04 5.97 -16.21
N ASN A 62 -2.41 5.53 -17.40
CA ASN A 62 -2.30 6.34 -18.63
C ASN A 62 -3.63 6.37 -19.43
N GLY A 63 -4.75 6.10 -18.75
CA GLY A 63 -6.10 6.12 -19.33
C GLY A 63 -6.39 4.95 -20.27
N LYS A 64 -5.53 3.93 -20.33
CA LYS A 64 -5.70 2.77 -21.22
C LYS A 64 -6.44 1.60 -20.59
N GLY A 65 -6.79 1.69 -19.31
CA GLY A 65 -7.61 0.70 -18.63
C GLY A 65 -7.90 1.07 -17.19
N GLY A 66 -9.19 1.08 -16.84
CA GLY A 66 -9.67 1.37 -15.51
C GLY A 66 -10.79 0.41 -15.13
N GLY A 67 -10.83 -0.01 -13.88
CA GLY A 67 -11.90 -0.89 -13.42
C GLY A 67 -12.05 -0.95 -11.92
N ILE A 68 -13.22 -1.43 -11.51
CA ILE A 68 -13.66 -1.54 -10.11
C ILE A 68 -14.34 -2.88 -9.92
N ALA A 69 -14.12 -3.51 -8.76
CA ALA A 69 -14.95 -4.59 -8.28
C ALA A 69 -15.51 -4.30 -6.89
N ALA A 70 -16.69 -4.85 -6.62
CA ALA A 70 -17.40 -4.73 -5.36
C ALA A 70 -17.87 -6.12 -4.90
N VAL A 71 -17.70 -6.45 -3.62
CA VAL A 71 -18.07 -7.73 -3.02
C VAL A 71 -18.81 -7.50 -1.70
N GLY A 72 -19.82 -8.32 -1.41
CA GLY A 72 -20.67 -8.16 -0.25
C GLY A 72 -21.62 -6.98 -0.43
N LEU A 73 -22.43 -7.06 -1.48
CA LEU A 73 -23.37 -6.04 -1.93
C LEU A 73 -24.61 -6.00 -1.04
N VAL A 74 -25.44 -4.97 -1.24
CA VAL A 74 -26.74 -4.84 -0.57
C VAL A 74 -27.88 -5.08 -1.55
N ALA A 75 -28.82 -5.97 -1.20
CA ALA A 75 -29.89 -6.42 -2.10
C ALA A 75 -30.82 -5.28 -2.54
N GLU A 76 -31.11 -4.33 -1.63
CA GLU A 76 -31.97 -3.17 -1.94
C GLU A 76 -31.39 -2.29 -3.06
N ASP A 77 -30.08 -2.07 -3.06
CA ASP A 77 -29.39 -1.22 -4.06
C ASP A 77 -29.47 -1.84 -5.47
N LEU A 78 -29.62 -3.16 -5.51
CA LEU A 78 -29.77 -3.94 -6.74
C LEU A 78 -31.25 -4.21 -7.07
N GLY A 79 -32.19 -3.76 -6.25
CA GLY A 79 -33.63 -3.97 -6.42
C GLY A 79 -34.00 -5.45 -6.52
N VAL A 80 -33.44 -6.28 -5.64
CA VAL A 80 -33.76 -7.71 -5.46
C VAL A 80 -33.96 -8.01 -3.98
N ARG A 81 -34.48 -9.20 -3.67
CA ARG A 81 -34.55 -9.68 -2.27
C ARG A 81 -33.21 -10.28 -1.84
N GLN A 82 -32.96 -10.35 -0.54
CA GLN A 82 -31.71 -10.88 0.01
C GLN A 82 -31.46 -12.32 -0.44
N GLU A 83 -32.50 -13.16 -0.53
CA GLU A 83 -32.35 -14.57 -0.95
C GLU A 83 -31.88 -14.70 -2.41
N ILE A 84 -32.24 -13.73 -3.27
CA ILE A 84 -31.79 -13.70 -4.67
C ILE A 84 -30.32 -13.28 -4.71
N LEU A 85 -29.91 -12.27 -3.92
CA LEU A 85 -28.52 -11.82 -3.89
C LEU A 85 -27.56 -12.92 -3.40
N GLU A 86 -27.97 -13.68 -2.38
CA GLU A 86 -27.18 -14.78 -1.81
C GLU A 86 -27.26 -16.05 -2.66
N GLY A 87 -28.42 -16.30 -3.27
CA GLY A 87 -28.74 -17.52 -4.00
C GLY A 87 -28.37 -17.50 -5.48
N ASP A 88 -28.23 -16.35 -6.13
CA ASP A 88 -28.02 -16.29 -7.58
C ASP A 88 -26.59 -15.89 -7.94
N TYR A 89 -26.14 -16.36 -9.10
CA TYR A 89 -24.97 -15.78 -9.74
C TYR A 89 -25.35 -14.42 -10.33
N LEU A 90 -24.58 -13.41 -9.97
CA LEU A 90 -24.57 -12.11 -10.62
C LEU A 90 -23.70 -12.25 -11.86
N TYR A 91 -24.35 -12.38 -13.01
CA TYR A 91 -23.72 -12.64 -14.29
C TYR A 91 -23.78 -11.38 -15.15
N GLN A 92 -22.62 -10.76 -15.43
CA GLN A 92 -22.55 -9.54 -16.24
C GLN A 92 -21.89 -9.82 -17.59
N ILE A 93 -22.54 -9.35 -18.65
CA ILE A 93 -22.04 -9.45 -20.02
C ILE A 93 -21.89 -8.04 -20.59
N ALA A 94 -20.68 -7.71 -21.02
CA ALA A 94 -20.36 -6.49 -21.74
C ALA A 94 -20.62 -6.69 -23.24
N LEU A 95 -21.43 -5.83 -23.83
CA LEU A 95 -21.76 -5.78 -25.25
C LEU A 95 -20.97 -4.67 -25.93
N LEU A 96 -20.16 -5.06 -26.91
CA LEU A 96 -19.39 -4.15 -27.77
C LEU A 96 -20.14 -3.92 -29.07
N ASP A 97 -20.81 -4.97 -29.55
CA ASP A 97 -21.76 -4.95 -30.62
C ASP A 97 -23.15 -5.31 -30.05
N LYS A 98 -24.10 -4.37 -30.08
CA LYS A 98 -25.45 -4.59 -29.53
C LYS A 98 -26.24 -5.63 -30.31
N THR A 99 -25.90 -5.87 -31.58
CA THR A 99 -26.66 -6.76 -32.46
C THR A 99 -26.58 -8.22 -32.01
N VAL A 100 -25.51 -8.60 -31.28
CA VAL A 100 -25.33 -9.99 -30.82
C VAL A 100 -26.13 -10.35 -29.58
N GLN A 101 -26.73 -9.38 -28.88
CA GLN A 101 -27.38 -9.61 -27.59
C GLN A 101 -28.47 -10.71 -27.68
N ARG A 102 -29.37 -10.61 -28.67
CA ARG A 102 -30.47 -11.57 -28.83
C ARG A 102 -29.96 -12.99 -29.06
N GLN A 103 -29.03 -13.14 -30.01
CA GLN A 103 -28.44 -14.44 -30.34
C GLN A 103 -27.66 -15.03 -29.15
N LEU A 104 -26.95 -14.18 -28.40
CA LEU A 104 -26.25 -14.57 -27.19
C LEU A 104 -27.24 -15.11 -26.15
N GLU A 105 -28.32 -14.38 -25.87
CA GLU A 105 -29.32 -14.77 -24.87
C GLU A 105 -30.05 -16.05 -25.24
N GLU A 106 -30.48 -16.18 -26.50
CA GLU A 106 -31.19 -17.35 -27.02
C GLU A 106 -30.31 -18.62 -26.99
N LYS A 107 -28.99 -18.47 -27.09
CA LYS A 107 -28.06 -19.59 -27.12
C LYS A 107 -27.47 -19.96 -25.75
N PHE A 108 -27.05 -18.97 -24.97
CA PHE A 108 -26.22 -19.17 -23.78
C PHE A 108 -26.90 -18.81 -22.47
N ILE A 109 -28.01 -18.05 -22.49
CA ILE A 109 -28.64 -17.57 -21.25
C ILE A 109 -29.99 -18.27 -21.03
N ARG A 110 -30.99 -17.95 -21.85
CA ARG A 110 -32.39 -18.41 -21.68
C ARG A 110 -32.55 -19.94 -21.65
N PRO A 111 -31.82 -20.74 -22.45
CA PRO A 111 -31.95 -22.20 -22.38
C PRO A 111 -31.38 -22.79 -21.10
N LEU A 112 -30.29 -22.21 -20.58
CA LEU A 112 -29.44 -22.80 -19.55
C LEU A 112 -29.83 -22.38 -18.13
N PHE A 113 -30.30 -21.14 -17.97
CA PHE A 113 -30.52 -20.52 -16.67
C PHE A 113 -31.99 -20.23 -16.40
N ARG A 114 -32.39 -20.37 -15.12
CA ARG A 114 -33.52 -19.62 -14.56
C ARG A 114 -33.02 -18.21 -14.29
N ILE A 115 -33.81 -17.22 -14.71
CA ILE A 115 -33.47 -15.80 -14.59
C ILE A 115 -34.47 -15.19 -13.62
N ASP A 116 -34.01 -14.83 -12.43
CA ASP A 116 -34.86 -14.17 -11.43
C ASP A 116 -34.91 -12.65 -11.68
N LYS A 117 -33.85 -12.09 -12.28
CA LYS A 117 -33.84 -10.70 -12.78
C LYS A 117 -32.86 -10.53 -13.93
N ALA A 118 -33.22 -9.68 -14.89
CA ALA A 118 -32.33 -9.22 -15.96
C ALA A 118 -32.50 -7.71 -16.16
N GLU A 119 -31.40 -6.98 -16.27
CA GLU A 119 -31.43 -5.53 -16.46
C GLU A 119 -30.22 -5.03 -17.24
N ARG A 120 -30.41 -3.92 -17.97
CA ARG A 120 -29.28 -3.13 -18.49
C ARG A 120 -28.77 -2.25 -17.35
N VAL A 121 -27.47 -2.31 -17.08
CA VAL A 121 -26.84 -1.46 -16.06
C VAL A 121 -27.03 0.00 -16.45
N ARG A 122 -27.45 0.82 -15.48
CA ARG A 122 -27.65 2.26 -15.69
C ARG A 122 -26.32 2.94 -15.95
N THR A 123 -26.32 3.90 -16.86
CA THR A 123 -25.15 4.72 -17.17
C THR A 123 -25.50 6.21 -17.18
N VAL A 124 -24.49 7.07 -17.32
CA VAL A 124 -24.69 8.44 -17.83
C VAL A 124 -25.26 8.40 -19.26
N ASN A 125 -25.88 9.51 -19.69
CA ASN A 125 -26.56 9.57 -21.00
C ASN A 125 -25.55 9.71 -22.15
N ASP A 126 -24.60 10.65 -22.05
CA ASP A 126 -23.44 10.75 -22.93
C ASP A 126 -22.17 10.50 -22.11
N TYR A 127 -21.31 9.59 -22.59
CA TYR A 127 -20.04 9.29 -21.92
C TYR A 127 -19.08 10.49 -21.96
N ARG A 128 -19.26 11.40 -22.93
CA ARG A 128 -18.47 12.61 -23.10
C ARG A 128 -18.72 13.66 -22.02
N ASP A 129 -19.78 13.50 -21.24
CA ASP A 129 -20.03 14.32 -20.05
C ASP A 129 -19.00 14.03 -18.93
N ILE A 130 -18.25 12.93 -19.04
CA ILE A 130 -17.18 12.57 -18.11
C ILE A 130 -15.85 13.09 -18.65
N THR A 131 -15.26 14.03 -17.92
CA THR A 131 -13.97 14.63 -18.27
C THR A 131 -12.89 13.58 -18.50
N GLY A 132 -12.22 13.66 -19.66
CA GLY A 132 -11.10 12.79 -20.02
C GLY A 132 -11.48 11.38 -20.46
N LEU A 133 -12.77 11.05 -20.62
CA LEU A 133 -13.20 9.73 -21.11
C LEU A 133 -13.35 9.76 -22.63
N GLU A 134 -12.32 9.27 -23.34
CA GLU A 134 -12.27 9.33 -24.81
C GLU A 134 -13.02 8.17 -25.48
N ALA A 135 -12.99 6.98 -24.86
CA ALA A 135 -13.57 5.78 -25.41
C ALA A 135 -14.94 5.48 -24.78
N ARG A 136 -15.95 5.21 -25.62
CA ARG A 136 -17.28 4.82 -25.14
C ARG A 136 -17.19 3.48 -24.38
N PRO A 137 -17.59 3.42 -23.10
CA PRO A 137 -17.63 2.17 -22.37
C PRO A 137 -18.68 1.19 -22.92
N PRO A 138 -18.51 -0.13 -22.71
CA PRO A 138 -19.46 -1.13 -23.18
C PRO A 138 -20.81 -1.00 -22.48
N ASP A 139 -21.86 -1.40 -23.19
CA ASP A 139 -23.17 -1.61 -22.55
C ASP A 139 -23.14 -2.90 -21.75
N VAL A 140 -23.58 -2.89 -20.49
CA VAL A 140 -23.55 -4.07 -19.62
C VAL A 140 -24.97 -4.56 -19.34
N ILE A 141 -25.21 -5.86 -19.58
CA ILE A 141 -26.43 -6.54 -19.13
C ILE A 141 -26.07 -7.38 -17.90
N ARG A 142 -26.85 -7.20 -16.82
CA ARG A 142 -26.71 -7.93 -15.56
C ARG A 142 -27.88 -8.90 -15.42
N TYR A 143 -27.56 -10.13 -15.07
CA TYR A 143 -28.53 -11.17 -14.77
C TYR A 143 -28.31 -11.71 -13.36
N PHE A 144 -29.41 -12.03 -12.68
CA PHE A 144 -29.46 -12.87 -11.49
C PHE A 144 -29.97 -14.23 -11.94
N VAL A 145 -29.08 -15.23 -11.88
CA VAL A 145 -29.33 -16.53 -12.49
C VAL A 145 -28.95 -17.71 -11.60
N GLN A 146 -29.70 -18.80 -11.78
CA GLN A 146 -29.33 -20.15 -11.37
C GLN A 146 -29.42 -21.09 -12.57
N VAL A 147 -28.58 -22.12 -12.63
CA VAL A 147 -28.66 -23.15 -13.66
C VAL A 147 -29.97 -23.91 -13.47
N LYS A 148 -30.70 -24.16 -14.57
CA LYS A 148 -31.94 -24.95 -14.48
C LYS A 148 -31.64 -26.34 -13.92
N PRO A 149 -32.43 -26.87 -12.96
CA PRO A 149 -32.14 -28.14 -12.31
C PRO A 149 -31.91 -29.31 -13.27
N LYS A 150 -32.72 -29.40 -14.34
CA LYS A 150 -32.56 -30.42 -15.38
C LYS A 150 -31.21 -30.30 -16.11
N ILE A 151 -30.79 -29.09 -16.46
CA ILE A 151 -29.52 -28.81 -17.16
C ILE A 151 -28.34 -29.14 -16.25
N LEU A 152 -28.41 -28.79 -14.98
CA LEU A 152 -27.37 -29.11 -14.00
C LEU A 152 -27.24 -30.62 -13.80
N LYS A 153 -28.36 -31.34 -13.67
CA LYS A 153 -28.37 -32.79 -13.54
C LYS A 153 -27.74 -33.48 -14.76
N GLU A 154 -28.13 -33.09 -15.97
CA GLU A 154 -27.54 -33.59 -17.22
C GLU A 154 -26.04 -33.29 -17.30
N PHE A 155 -25.62 -32.11 -16.83
CA PHE A 155 -24.20 -31.75 -16.78
C PHE A 155 -23.40 -32.63 -15.81
N ILE A 156 -23.94 -32.88 -14.62
CA ILE A 156 -23.32 -33.74 -13.61
C ILE A 156 -23.17 -35.16 -14.16
N GLU A 157 -24.24 -35.74 -14.71
CA GLU A 157 -24.25 -37.07 -15.33
C GLU A 157 -23.23 -37.18 -16.47
N LYS A 158 -23.27 -36.26 -17.43
CA LYS A 158 -22.39 -36.27 -18.61
C LYS A 158 -20.90 -36.12 -18.27
N ASN A 159 -20.57 -35.53 -17.13
CA ASN A 159 -19.19 -35.31 -16.71
C ASN A 159 -18.78 -36.16 -15.50
N GLN A 160 -19.65 -37.06 -15.04
CA GLN A 160 -19.41 -37.97 -13.91
C GLN A 160 -19.09 -37.23 -12.60
N LEU A 161 -19.72 -36.08 -12.35
CA LEU A 161 -19.46 -35.22 -11.18
C LEU A 161 -20.40 -35.52 -10.00
N HIS A 162 -20.87 -36.77 -9.86
CA HIS A 162 -21.91 -37.16 -8.88
C HIS A 162 -21.47 -36.97 -7.43
N ASP A 163 -20.16 -37.09 -7.17
CA ASP A 163 -19.56 -36.96 -5.84
C ASP A 163 -19.28 -35.48 -5.46
N LEU A 164 -19.53 -34.54 -6.37
CA LEU A 164 -19.36 -33.12 -6.10
C LEU A 164 -20.66 -32.54 -5.53
N ASP A 165 -20.53 -31.65 -4.54
CA ASP A 165 -21.65 -30.85 -4.07
C ASP A 165 -22.35 -30.17 -5.28
N PRO A 166 -23.69 -30.26 -5.41
CA PRO A 166 -24.39 -29.74 -6.58
C PRO A 166 -24.12 -28.27 -6.85
N ARG A 167 -23.88 -27.46 -5.81
CA ARG A 167 -23.58 -26.04 -5.94
C ARG A 167 -22.17 -25.82 -6.48
N LYS A 168 -21.20 -26.63 -6.08
CA LYS A 168 -19.85 -26.61 -6.68
C LYS A 168 -19.85 -27.13 -8.12
N ALA A 169 -20.73 -28.08 -8.46
CA ALA A 169 -20.93 -28.50 -9.84
C ALA A 169 -21.56 -27.39 -10.68
N GLU A 170 -22.44 -26.59 -10.08
CA GLU A 170 -23.02 -25.39 -10.68
C GLU A 170 -21.94 -24.33 -10.96
N ASP A 171 -21.01 -24.09 -10.04
CA ASP A 171 -19.86 -23.20 -10.26
C ASP A 171 -19.06 -23.61 -11.51
N GLU A 172 -18.75 -24.91 -11.62
CA GLU A 172 -18.03 -25.43 -12.79
C GLU A 172 -18.84 -25.28 -14.09
N PHE A 173 -20.16 -25.43 -14.03
CA PHE A 173 -21.02 -25.17 -15.17
C PHE A 173 -20.94 -23.69 -15.60
N VAL A 174 -21.10 -22.76 -14.66
CA VAL A 174 -21.07 -21.31 -14.93
C VAL A 174 -19.70 -20.88 -15.48
N TYR A 175 -18.61 -21.34 -14.88
CA TYR A 175 -17.25 -21.11 -15.39
C TYR A 175 -17.11 -21.55 -16.86
N ARG A 176 -17.54 -22.77 -17.19
CA ARG A 176 -17.43 -23.32 -18.55
C ARG A 176 -18.31 -22.59 -19.55
N ILE A 177 -19.50 -22.15 -19.17
CA ILE A 177 -20.35 -21.34 -20.05
C ILE A 177 -19.70 -19.98 -20.29
N SER A 178 -19.12 -19.37 -19.27
CA SER A 178 -18.41 -18.09 -19.40
C SER A 178 -17.23 -18.17 -20.34
N TYR A 179 -16.41 -19.21 -20.19
CA TYR A 179 -15.32 -19.50 -21.11
C TYR A 179 -15.82 -19.67 -22.56
N ARG A 180 -16.92 -20.41 -22.77
CA ARG A 180 -17.49 -20.62 -24.11
C ARG A 180 -18.02 -19.34 -24.75
N ILE A 181 -18.66 -18.47 -23.96
CA ILE A 181 -19.12 -17.17 -24.44
C ILE A 181 -17.91 -16.34 -24.86
N ASN A 182 -16.91 -16.23 -23.99
CA ASN A 182 -15.69 -15.47 -24.26
C ASN A 182 -14.98 -16.03 -25.51
N ASN A 183 -14.65 -17.32 -25.55
CA ASN A 183 -13.96 -17.91 -26.69
C ASN A 183 -14.73 -17.77 -28.02
N LYS A 184 -16.08 -17.69 -27.99
CA LYS A 184 -16.90 -17.57 -29.19
C LYS A 184 -17.07 -16.12 -29.67
N LEU A 185 -17.18 -15.16 -28.76
CA LEU A 185 -17.58 -13.77 -29.05
C LEU A 185 -16.48 -12.75 -28.77
N TYR A 186 -15.38 -13.19 -28.18
CA TYR A 186 -14.20 -12.40 -27.89
C TYR A 186 -12.95 -13.11 -28.43
N SER A 187 -12.34 -12.53 -29.46
CA SER A 187 -11.01 -12.92 -29.92
C SER A 187 -10.03 -11.79 -29.65
N SER A 188 -9.00 -12.04 -28.84
CA SER A 188 -7.95 -11.05 -28.56
C SER A 188 -7.28 -10.53 -29.84
N LEU A 189 -7.05 -11.42 -30.82
CA LEU A 189 -6.46 -11.12 -32.13
C LEU A 189 -7.49 -10.96 -33.26
N GLY A 190 -8.79 -10.97 -32.97
CA GLY A 190 -9.87 -10.93 -33.98
C GLY A 190 -11.02 -9.99 -33.60
N GLU A 191 -12.21 -10.27 -34.16
CA GLU A 191 -13.43 -9.51 -33.87
C GLU A 191 -13.86 -9.67 -32.40
N LYS A 192 -14.24 -8.55 -31.77
CA LYS A 192 -14.68 -8.47 -30.38
C LYS A 192 -16.13 -7.98 -30.35
N LYS A 193 -17.07 -8.85 -29.96
CA LYS A 193 -18.52 -8.54 -29.99
C LYS A 193 -19.13 -8.46 -28.60
N ALA A 194 -18.77 -9.39 -27.73
CA ALA A 194 -19.20 -9.40 -26.34
C ALA A 194 -18.24 -10.25 -25.50
N PHE A 195 -18.22 -10.00 -24.19
CA PHE A 195 -17.48 -10.83 -23.24
C PHE A 195 -18.17 -10.81 -21.87
N VAL A 196 -17.95 -11.88 -21.11
CA VAL A 196 -18.38 -11.99 -19.71
C VAL A 196 -17.47 -11.10 -18.88
N LEU A 197 -18.07 -10.08 -18.28
CA LEU A 197 -17.40 -9.06 -17.49
C LEU A 197 -17.18 -9.54 -16.05
N SER A 198 -18.18 -10.22 -15.49
CA SER A 198 -18.12 -10.89 -14.20
C SER A 198 -19.09 -12.07 -14.17
N HIS A 199 -18.72 -13.10 -13.41
CA HIS A 199 -19.59 -14.17 -12.96
C HIS A 199 -19.22 -14.42 -11.50
N GLY A 200 -20.19 -14.76 -10.65
CA GLY A 200 -19.94 -15.01 -9.24
C GLY A 200 -21.15 -14.63 -8.40
N ARG A 201 -21.11 -14.94 -7.11
CA ARG A 201 -22.20 -14.60 -6.18
C ARG A 201 -21.83 -13.36 -5.39
N ASN A 202 -22.81 -12.50 -5.16
CA ASN A 202 -22.66 -11.32 -4.32
C ASN A 202 -21.42 -10.44 -4.65
N MET A 203 -21.10 -10.34 -5.95
CA MET A 203 -19.99 -9.54 -6.47
C MET A 203 -20.29 -8.96 -7.85
N LEU A 204 -19.60 -7.86 -8.20
CA LEU A 204 -19.70 -7.18 -9.50
C LEU A 204 -18.32 -6.70 -9.96
N ILE A 205 -18.11 -6.62 -11.27
CA ILE A 205 -16.91 -6.02 -11.88
C ILE A 205 -17.36 -5.05 -12.98
N PHE A 206 -16.70 -3.90 -13.06
CA PHE A 206 -16.86 -2.92 -14.12
C PHE A 206 -15.51 -2.51 -14.68
N LYS A 207 -15.47 -2.30 -16.00
CA LYS A 207 -14.25 -2.07 -16.77
C LYS A 207 -14.49 -1.09 -17.90
N ILE A 208 -13.52 -0.20 -18.14
CA ILE A 208 -13.53 0.75 -19.25
C ILE A 208 -12.11 0.95 -19.81
N VAL A 209 -12.03 1.47 -21.04
CA VAL A 209 -10.80 2.12 -21.53
C VAL A 209 -10.86 3.58 -21.07
N GLY A 210 -10.12 3.87 -20.00
CA GLY A 210 -10.19 5.10 -19.24
C GLY A 210 -9.55 4.88 -17.88
N TYR A 211 -9.94 5.66 -16.88
CA TYR A 211 -9.47 5.58 -15.50
C TYR A 211 -10.52 4.97 -14.56
N ALA A 212 -10.09 4.41 -13.43
CA ALA A 212 -10.99 3.73 -12.49
C ALA A 212 -12.08 4.65 -11.90
N GLU A 213 -11.76 5.91 -11.61
CA GLU A 213 -12.73 6.91 -11.11
C GLU A 213 -13.87 7.17 -12.11
N GLN A 214 -13.58 7.10 -13.41
CA GLN A 214 -14.57 7.28 -14.47
C GLN A 214 -15.53 6.09 -14.55
N VAL A 215 -15.14 4.91 -14.04
CA VAL A 215 -16.03 3.73 -13.92
C VAL A 215 -17.16 4.03 -12.92
N VAL A 216 -16.83 4.64 -11.78
CA VAL A 216 -17.82 5.04 -10.76
C VAL A 216 -18.84 5.99 -11.39
N GLN A 217 -18.35 7.01 -12.09
CA GLN A 217 -19.18 8.03 -12.72
C GLN A 217 -20.04 7.46 -13.85
N TYR A 218 -19.42 6.70 -14.76
CA TYR A 218 -20.12 6.19 -15.95
C TYR A 218 -21.22 5.21 -15.60
N TYR A 219 -20.94 4.25 -14.71
CA TYR A 219 -21.91 3.23 -14.30
C TYR A 219 -22.73 3.62 -13.05
N LYS A 220 -22.63 4.88 -12.60
CA LYS A 220 -23.40 5.45 -11.47
C LYS A 220 -23.28 4.63 -10.19
N LEU A 221 -22.05 4.32 -9.80
CA LEU A 221 -21.74 3.45 -8.65
C LEU A 221 -21.58 4.22 -7.33
N GLU A 222 -21.73 5.55 -7.33
CA GLU A 222 -21.45 6.43 -6.19
C GLU A 222 -22.22 6.04 -4.93
N ASP A 223 -23.45 5.55 -5.09
CA ASP A 223 -24.34 5.19 -3.99
C ASP A 223 -24.54 3.69 -3.82
N LEU A 224 -23.97 2.85 -4.70
CA LEU A 224 -23.97 1.40 -4.54
C LEU A 224 -23.16 1.05 -3.29
N ARG A 225 -23.72 0.25 -2.38
CA ARG A 225 -23.06 -0.18 -1.14
C ARG A 225 -22.46 -1.58 -1.29
N ALA A 226 -21.24 -1.74 -0.76
CA ALA A 226 -20.59 -3.05 -0.61
C ALA A 226 -19.63 -3.08 0.57
N HIS A 227 -19.28 -4.27 1.05
CA HIS A 227 -18.31 -4.47 2.13
C HIS A 227 -16.86 -4.38 1.67
N VAL A 228 -16.56 -4.86 0.46
CA VAL A 228 -15.20 -4.86 -0.09
C VAL A 228 -15.20 -4.19 -1.45
N TRP A 229 -14.25 -3.30 -1.66
CA TRP A 229 -14.03 -2.60 -2.92
C TRP A 229 -12.57 -2.73 -3.34
N ILE A 230 -12.34 -2.93 -4.63
CA ILE A 230 -11.01 -2.83 -5.25
C ILE A 230 -11.11 -2.03 -6.54
N ALA A 231 -10.05 -1.29 -6.87
CA ALA A 231 -9.92 -0.51 -8.09
C ALA A 231 -8.50 -0.59 -8.66
N HIS A 232 -8.39 -0.37 -9.96
CA HIS A 232 -7.14 -0.49 -10.68
C HIS A 232 -7.00 0.54 -11.81
N GLN A 233 -5.86 1.21 -11.85
CA GLN A 233 -5.38 2.09 -12.91
C GLN A 233 -4.29 1.38 -13.71
N ARG A 234 -4.54 1.14 -15.00
CA ARG A 234 -3.60 0.43 -15.86
C ARG A 234 -2.60 1.38 -16.50
N TYR A 235 -1.32 1.00 -16.46
CA TYR A 235 -0.24 1.64 -17.21
C TYR A 235 0.48 0.61 -18.08
N PRO A 236 -0.05 0.28 -19.25
CA PRO A 236 0.63 -0.64 -20.17
C PRO A 236 1.79 0.07 -20.90
N THR A 237 2.96 -0.56 -20.92
CA THR A 237 4.21 -0.06 -21.54
C THR A 237 4.42 -0.60 -22.96
N LYS A 238 3.73 -1.69 -23.33
CA LYS A 238 3.67 -2.25 -24.70
C LYS A 238 2.25 -2.73 -25.01
N GLY A 239 1.75 -2.45 -26.21
CA GLY A 239 0.42 -2.87 -26.69
C GLY A 239 -0.22 -1.82 -27.60
N LYS A 240 -0.78 -2.23 -28.76
CA LYS A 240 -1.46 -1.32 -29.71
C LYS A 240 -2.98 -1.29 -29.55
N VAL A 241 -3.58 -2.16 -28.73
CA VAL A 241 -5.03 -2.41 -28.75
C VAL A 241 -5.62 -2.25 -27.35
N TRP A 242 -6.10 -1.05 -27.04
CA TRP A 242 -6.80 -0.76 -25.78
C TRP A 242 -8.27 -1.14 -25.92
N HIS A 243 -8.70 -2.22 -25.27
CA HIS A 243 -10.06 -2.70 -25.32
C HIS A 243 -10.54 -3.06 -23.90
N PRO A 244 -11.80 -2.74 -23.51
CA PRO A 244 -12.27 -2.92 -22.12
C PRO A 244 -12.13 -4.35 -21.59
N GLY A 245 -12.18 -5.36 -22.45
CA GLY A 245 -11.94 -6.77 -22.10
C GLY A 245 -10.55 -7.05 -21.51
N GLY A 246 -9.50 -6.35 -21.97
CA GLY A 246 -8.13 -6.50 -21.48
C GLY A 246 -7.79 -5.62 -20.27
N THR A 247 -8.79 -4.94 -19.69
CA THR A 247 -8.59 -4.09 -18.51
C THR A 247 -8.91 -4.86 -17.23
N HIS A 248 -8.37 -4.43 -16.09
CA HIS A 248 -8.53 -5.10 -14.79
C HIS A 248 -9.68 -4.47 -14.01
N PRO A 249 -10.29 -5.15 -13.02
CA PRO A 249 -9.97 -6.46 -12.40
C PRO A 249 -10.34 -7.70 -13.24
N PHE A 250 -9.74 -8.87 -13.06
CA PHE A 250 -10.23 -10.15 -13.65
C PHE A 250 -10.96 -11.02 -12.62
N VAL A 251 -11.81 -11.94 -13.11
CA VAL A 251 -12.64 -12.82 -12.27
C VAL A 251 -12.17 -14.27 -12.31
N GLY A 252 -12.15 -14.92 -11.16
CA GLY A 252 -11.92 -16.36 -11.00
C GLY A 252 -13.23 -17.13 -11.07
N MET A 253 -13.93 -17.25 -9.94
CA MET A 253 -15.35 -17.60 -9.89
C MET A 253 -16.12 -16.72 -8.89
N ASP A 254 -15.62 -16.60 -7.65
CA ASP A 254 -16.17 -15.72 -6.61
C ASP A 254 -15.09 -14.71 -6.12
N GLU A 255 -14.05 -14.52 -6.95
CA GLU A 255 -12.90 -13.67 -6.70
C GLU A 255 -12.74 -12.65 -7.82
N ALA A 256 -12.46 -11.40 -7.46
CA ALA A 256 -11.95 -10.37 -8.35
C ALA A 256 -10.51 -10.02 -7.97
N LEU A 257 -9.59 -10.00 -8.94
CA LEU A 257 -8.17 -9.74 -8.73
C LEU A 257 -7.72 -8.55 -9.55
N VAL A 258 -6.98 -7.64 -8.91
CA VAL A 258 -6.17 -6.60 -9.55
C VAL A 258 -4.70 -6.84 -9.26
N HIS A 259 -3.86 -6.40 -10.19
CA HIS A 259 -2.43 -6.65 -10.22
C HIS A 259 -1.71 -5.34 -10.52
N ASN A 260 -0.70 -5.02 -9.73
CA ASN A 260 0.29 -4.01 -10.09
C ASN A 260 1.59 -4.73 -10.38
N GLY A 261 1.94 -4.91 -11.66
CA GLY A 261 3.09 -5.73 -11.99
C GLY A 261 3.20 -6.16 -13.43
N ASP A 262 4.26 -6.92 -13.73
CA ASP A 262 4.49 -7.62 -14.99
C ASP A 262 5.17 -8.96 -14.67
N PHE A 263 4.67 -10.06 -15.21
CA PHE A 263 5.24 -11.39 -14.97
C PHE A 263 6.47 -11.59 -15.84
N ALA A 264 7.59 -11.95 -15.21
CA ALA A 264 8.77 -12.42 -15.93
C ALA A 264 8.53 -13.80 -16.58
N ASN A 265 7.60 -14.59 -16.05
CA ASN A 265 7.37 -15.98 -16.42
C ASN A 265 5.93 -16.29 -16.94
N TYR A 266 5.22 -15.30 -17.49
CA TYR A 266 3.84 -15.43 -18.00
C TYR A 266 3.56 -16.71 -18.79
N TYR A 267 4.44 -17.05 -19.74
CA TYR A 267 4.27 -18.23 -20.60
C TYR A 267 4.30 -19.54 -19.82
N ALA A 268 5.18 -19.65 -18.82
CA ALA A 268 5.29 -20.84 -17.98
C ALA A 268 4.00 -21.06 -17.18
N VAL A 269 3.47 -19.99 -16.56
CA VAL A 269 2.21 -20.04 -15.82
C VAL A 269 1.02 -20.36 -16.74
N THR A 270 1.02 -19.83 -17.96
CA THR A 270 -0.01 -20.13 -18.96
C THR A 270 0.01 -21.60 -19.39
N GLU A 271 1.18 -22.17 -19.69
CA GLU A 271 1.30 -23.60 -20.02
C GLU A 271 0.96 -24.49 -18.82
N TYR A 272 1.28 -24.06 -17.59
CA TYR A 272 0.87 -24.75 -16.37
C TYR A 272 -0.67 -24.86 -16.25
N LEU A 273 -1.40 -23.78 -16.53
CA LEU A 273 -2.87 -23.76 -16.57
C LEU A 273 -3.43 -24.62 -17.72
N LYS A 274 -2.80 -24.57 -18.89
CA LYS A 274 -3.19 -25.33 -20.09
C LYS A 274 -3.11 -26.83 -19.89
N GLN A 275 -2.08 -27.32 -19.17
CA GLN A 275 -1.98 -28.72 -18.75
C GLN A 275 -3.20 -29.19 -17.93
N ARG A 276 -3.97 -28.26 -17.36
CA ARG A 276 -5.19 -28.49 -16.57
C ARG A 276 -6.46 -28.08 -17.33
N ASN A 277 -6.36 -27.89 -18.65
CA ASN A 277 -7.44 -27.47 -19.55
C ASN A 277 -8.07 -26.12 -19.15
N ILE A 278 -7.24 -25.19 -18.67
CA ILE A 278 -7.59 -23.79 -18.43
C ILE A 278 -6.84 -22.95 -19.44
N PHE A 279 -7.55 -22.12 -20.21
CA PHE A 279 -6.97 -21.36 -21.32
C PHE A 279 -7.28 -19.86 -21.14
N PRO A 280 -6.29 -19.02 -20.80
CA PRO A 280 -6.45 -17.57 -20.75
C PRO A 280 -6.83 -17.00 -22.13
N LEU A 281 -7.78 -16.09 -22.19
CA LEU A 281 -8.34 -15.54 -23.44
C LEU A 281 -8.00 -14.07 -23.68
N PHE A 282 -7.67 -13.31 -22.64
CA PHE A 282 -7.46 -11.86 -22.67
C PHE A 282 -5.98 -11.45 -22.70
N LEU A 283 -5.06 -12.41 -22.58
CA LEU A 283 -3.60 -12.23 -22.73
C LEU A 283 -3.00 -11.24 -21.73
N THR A 284 -3.44 -11.33 -20.46
CA THR A 284 -2.93 -10.51 -19.36
C THR A 284 -2.48 -11.39 -18.21
N ASP A 285 -1.44 -10.94 -17.50
CA ASP A 285 -0.93 -11.62 -16.31
C ASP A 285 -2.01 -11.70 -15.21
N THR A 286 -2.87 -10.70 -15.12
CA THR A 286 -3.97 -10.62 -14.15
C THR A 286 -5.01 -11.69 -14.39
N GLU A 287 -5.37 -11.97 -15.65
CA GLU A 287 -6.26 -13.09 -15.97
C GLU A 287 -5.61 -14.42 -15.57
N VAL A 288 -4.34 -14.62 -15.94
CA VAL A 288 -3.59 -15.83 -15.57
C VAL A 288 -3.54 -16.00 -14.05
N SER A 289 -3.30 -14.91 -13.32
CA SER A 289 -3.23 -14.90 -11.85
C SER A 289 -4.52 -15.33 -11.19
N VAL A 290 -5.67 -14.77 -11.63
CA VAL A 290 -6.96 -15.10 -11.02
C VAL A 290 -7.43 -16.51 -11.38
N LEU A 291 -7.10 -16.99 -12.59
CA LEU A 291 -7.36 -18.38 -13.00
C LEU A 291 -6.50 -19.37 -12.23
N LEU A 292 -5.25 -19.02 -11.92
CA LEU A 292 -4.40 -19.79 -11.03
C LEU A 292 -4.96 -19.82 -9.60
N PHE A 293 -5.41 -18.68 -9.08
CA PHE A 293 -6.06 -18.62 -7.77
C PHE A 293 -7.32 -19.48 -7.72
N ASP A 294 -8.23 -19.39 -8.71
CA ASP A 294 -9.45 -20.22 -8.80
C ASP A 294 -9.11 -21.72 -8.88
N LEU A 295 -8.09 -22.10 -9.67
CA LEU A 295 -7.62 -23.48 -9.74
C LEU A 295 -7.19 -24.00 -8.36
N LEU A 296 -6.34 -23.25 -7.65
CA LEU A 296 -5.83 -23.66 -6.35
C LEU A 296 -6.94 -23.66 -5.27
N ASN A 297 -7.86 -22.69 -5.34
CA ASN A 297 -8.97 -22.54 -4.41
C ASN A 297 -10.08 -23.56 -4.66
N ARG A 298 -10.81 -23.42 -5.78
CA ARG A 298 -12.05 -24.14 -6.04
C ARG A 298 -11.82 -25.56 -6.55
N VAL A 299 -10.82 -25.76 -7.40
CA VAL A 299 -10.56 -27.07 -8.00
C VAL A 299 -9.74 -27.94 -7.07
N TYR A 300 -8.61 -27.44 -6.56
CA TYR A 300 -7.74 -28.21 -5.66
C TYR A 300 -8.16 -28.18 -4.20
N GLY A 301 -8.96 -27.19 -3.79
CA GLY A 301 -9.48 -27.12 -2.42
C GLY A 301 -8.42 -26.80 -1.39
N TYR A 302 -7.34 -26.11 -1.79
CA TYR A 302 -6.27 -25.75 -0.86
C TYR A 302 -6.74 -24.72 0.17
N PRO A 303 -6.31 -24.84 1.44
CA PRO A 303 -6.37 -23.74 2.39
C PRO A 303 -5.67 -22.49 1.83
N LEU A 304 -6.15 -21.30 2.20
CA LEU A 304 -5.62 -20.04 1.67
C LEU A 304 -4.11 -19.87 1.90
N GLU A 305 -3.59 -20.33 3.03
CA GLU A 305 -2.14 -20.36 3.30
C GLU A 305 -1.38 -21.05 2.16
N TYR A 306 -1.85 -22.22 1.71
CA TYR A 306 -1.18 -23.02 0.68
C TYR A 306 -1.42 -22.48 -0.73
N ILE A 307 -2.53 -21.78 -0.96
CA ILE A 307 -2.73 -21.02 -2.19
C ILE A 307 -1.69 -19.90 -2.27
N ILE A 308 -1.53 -19.15 -1.18
CA ILE A 308 -0.52 -18.08 -1.10
C ILE A 308 0.88 -18.68 -1.23
N GLU A 309 1.19 -19.80 -0.58
CA GLU A 309 2.48 -20.50 -0.74
C GLU A 309 2.75 -20.92 -2.18
N ALA A 310 1.75 -21.44 -2.89
CA ALA A 310 1.90 -21.83 -4.29
C ALA A 310 2.09 -20.63 -5.24
N MET A 311 1.65 -19.43 -4.87
CA MET A 311 1.78 -18.21 -5.69
C MET A 311 2.99 -17.35 -5.30
N ALA A 312 3.25 -17.17 -4.01
CA ALA A 312 4.39 -16.47 -3.43
C ALA A 312 5.15 -17.45 -2.50
N PRO A 313 6.01 -18.31 -3.07
CA PRO A 313 6.71 -19.34 -2.30
C PRO A 313 7.68 -18.73 -1.29
N THR A 314 7.77 -19.35 -0.12
CA THR A 314 8.77 -19.05 0.89
C THR A 314 10.04 -19.84 0.58
N THR A 315 11.16 -19.17 0.29
CA THR A 315 12.39 -19.79 -0.24
C THR A 315 13.62 -19.53 0.63
N GLU A 316 14.70 -20.27 0.38
CA GLU A 316 16.03 -20.05 0.97
C GLU A 316 15.99 -19.99 2.52
N LEU A 317 16.68 -19.02 3.13
CA LEU A 317 16.74 -18.85 4.58
C LEU A 317 15.36 -18.80 5.23
N ASP A 318 14.38 -18.15 4.59
CA ASP A 318 13.02 -18.12 5.12
C ASP A 318 12.39 -19.51 5.20
N PHE A 319 12.63 -20.35 4.21
CA PHE A 319 12.14 -21.73 4.23
C PHE A 319 12.77 -22.51 5.39
N ASP A 320 14.07 -22.35 5.61
CA ASP A 320 14.80 -23.05 6.67
C ASP A 320 14.35 -22.60 8.08
N LEU A 321 13.90 -21.35 8.21
CA LEU A 321 13.36 -20.81 9.47
C LEU A 321 11.91 -21.24 9.76
N LEU A 322 11.22 -21.87 8.81
CA LEU A 322 9.88 -22.42 9.06
C LEU A 322 9.94 -23.66 9.97
N PRO A 323 8.87 -23.95 10.73
CA PRO A 323 8.72 -25.24 11.41
C PRO A 323 8.82 -26.43 10.44
N LEU A 324 9.44 -27.53 10.86
CA LEU A 324 9.65 -28.74 10.04
C LEU A 324 8.37 -29.28 9.37
N GLU A 325 7.23 -29.17 10.05
CA GLU A 325 5.93 -29.56 9.47
C GLU A 325 5.57 -28.71 8.25
N LYS A 326 5.77 -27.38 8.34
CA LYS A 326 5.55 -26.47 7.22
C LYS A 326 6.56 -26.73 6.11
N GLN A 327 7.84 -26.92 6.41
CA GLN A 327 8.86 -27.26 5.41
C GLN A 327 8.47 -28.49 4.58
N LYS A 328 7.97 -29.55 5.23
CA LYS A 328 7.50 -30.76 4.52
C LYS A 328 6.36 -30.46 3.56
N ILE A 329 5.35 -29.71 4.00
CA ILE A 329 4.17 -29.39 3.19
C ILE A 329 4.54 -28.41 2.07
N TYR A 330 5.27 -27.35 2.40
CA TYR A 330 5.70 -26.31 1.47
C TYR A 330 6.65 -26.88 0.42
N GLY A 331 7.59 -27.75 0.80
CA GLY A 331 8.44 -28.47 -0.15
C GLY A 331 7.63 -29.31 -1.16
N ALA A 332 6.55 -29.96 -0.70
CA ALA A 332 5.64 -30.66 -1.62
C ALA A 332 4.85 -29.70 -2.53
N ILE A 333 4.47 -28.52 -2.02
CA ILE A 333 3.84 -27.45 -2.79
C ILE A 333 4.82 -26.95 -3.87
N HIS A 334 6.05 -26.60 -3.49
CA HIS A 334 7.09 -26.14 -4.41
C HIS A 334 7.34 -27.16 -5.51
N ALA A 335 7.57 -28.43 -5.16
CA ALA A 335 7.79 -29.51 -6.11
C ALA A 335 6.63 -29.68 -7.11
N SER A 336 5.41 -29.32 -6.72
CA SER A 336 4.19 -29.48 -7.53
C SER A 336 3.78 -28.22 -8.31
N HIS A 337 4.14 -27.04 -7.81
CA HIS A 337 3.55 -25.77 -8.24
C HIS A 337 4.56 -24.70 -8.66
N ILE A 338 5.87 -24.86 -8.44
CA ILE A 338 6.86 -23.80 -8.70
C ILE A 338 6.83 -23.28 -10.14
N HIS A 339 6.60 -24.15 -11.12
CA HIS A 339 6.47 -23.75 -12.54
C HIS A 339 5.20 -22.94 -12.85
N GLY A 340 4.21 -22.98 -11.97
CA GLY A 340 3.01 -22.16 -12.03
C GLY A 340 3.03 -20.96 -11.09
N SER A 341 4.06 -20.78 -10.26
CA SER A 341 4.19 -19.63 -9.35
C SER A 341 4.55 -18.37 -10.14
N PRO A 342 3.82 -17.26 -9.98
CA PRO A 342 4.19 -15.96 -10.55
C PRO A 342 5.59 -15.51 -10.14
N ASP A 343 6.36 -15.01 -11.11
CA ASP A 343 7.70 -14.44 -10.89
C ASP A 343 7.82 -13.08 -11.61
N GLY A 344 8.80 -12.27 -11.20
CA GLY A 344 8.95 -10.88 -11.60
C GLY A 344 8.16 -9.91 -10.71
N PRO A 345 8.06 -8.63 -11.10
CA PRO A 345 7.54 -7.61 -10.22
C PRO A 345 6.02 -7.59 -10.18
N TRP A 346 5.40 -8.04 -9.08
CA TRP A 346 3.94 -8.06 -8.95
C TRP A 346 3.40 -7.80 -7.53
N PHE A 347 2.21 -7.21 -7.45
CA PHE A 347 1.44 -7.09 -6.21
C PHE A 347 -0.03 -7.35 -6.50
N PHE A 348 -0.66 -8.28 -5.76
CA PHE A 348 -2.08 -8.60 -5.93
C PHE A 348 -2.94 -7.99 -4.83
N ILE A 349 -4.10 -7.47 -5.24
CA ILE A 349 -5.23 -7.23 -4.34
C ILE A 349 -6.41 -8.06 -4.84
N ILE A 350 -6.96 -8.91 -3.98
CA ILE A 350 -8.05 -9.83 -4.29
C ILE A 350 -9.25 -9.50 -3.39
N ALA A 351 -10.39 -9.22 -4.01
CA ALA A 351 -11.68 -9.19 -3.34
C ALA A 351 -12.37 -10.54 -3.54
N ARG A 352 -12.70 -11.23 -2.45
CA ARG A 352 -13.29 -12.58 -2.51
C ARG A 352 -14.60 -12.66 -1.72
N ASN A 353 -15.60 -13.29 -2.31
CA ASN A 353 -16.75 -13.83 -1.60
C ASN A 353 -16.47 -15.31 -1.30
N GLU A 354 -16.61 -15.75 -0.06
CA GLU A 354 -16.65 -17.16 0.30
C GLU A 354 -18.09 -17.57 0.61
N PRO A 355 -18.88 -17.95 -0.41
CA PRO A 355 -20.31 -18.20 -0.25
C PRO A 355 -20.60 -19.45 0.60
N TYR A 356 -19.67 -20.40 0.70
CA TYR A 356 -19.84 -21.63 1.47
C TYR A 356 -19.57 -21.45 2.97
N ARG A 357 -18.91 -20.36 3.35
CA ARG A 357 -18.58 -20.03 4.75
C ARG A 357 -19.08 -18.65 5.19
N ASN A 358 -19.82 -17.96 4.32
CA ASN A 358 -20.46 -16.66 4.57
C ASN A 358 -19.51 -15.56 5.08
N TYR A 359 -18.40 -15.34 4.38
CA TYR A 359 -17.53 -14.19 4.67
C TYR A 359 -17.03 -13.54 3.38
N PHE A 360 -16.59 -12.29 3.51
CA PHE A 360 -15.93 -11.54 2.44
C PHE A 360 -14.48 -11.29 2.81
N GLN A 361 -13.61 -11.16 1.83
CA GLN A 361 -12.19 -10.92 2.08
C GLN A 361 -11.61 -9.88 1.14
N LEU A 362 -10.69 -9.10 1.69
CA LEU A 362 -9.68 -8.37 0.94
C LEU A 362 -8.32 -8.99 1.27
N ILE A 363 -7.60 -9.45 0.24
CA ILE A 363 -6.33 -10.17 0.38
C ILE A 363 -5.27 -9.37 -0.39
N GLY A 364 -4.16 -9.04 0.27
CA GLY A 364 -2.97 -8.52 -0.40
C GLY A 364 -1.86 -9.57 -0.39
N ILE A 365 -1.23 -9.80 -1.54
CA ILE A 365 -0.09 -10.73 -1.68
C ILE A 365 1.04 -9.99 -2.38
N THR A 366 2.21 -9.96 -1.74
CA THR A 366 3.42 -9.31 -2.24
C THR A 366 4.32 -10.32 -2.95
N ASP A 367 4.94 -9.93 -4.06
CA ASP A 367 5.97 -10.75 -4.72
C ASP A 367 7.17 -11.00 -3.80
N THR A 368 7.84 -12.14 -4.03
CA THR A 368 8.96 -12.62 -3.21
C THR A 368 10.20 -11.70 -3.28
N ALA A 369 10.33 -10.89 -4.32
CA ALA A 369 11.44 -9.95 -4.52
C ALA A 369 11.11 -8.50 -4.12
N MET A 370 9.90 -8.25 -3.59
CA MET A 370 9.38 -6.95 -3.16
C MET A 370 9.52 -5.84 -4.21
N LEU A 371 9.26 -6.13 -5.48
CA LEU A 371 9.56 -5.21 -6.58
C LEU A 371 8.47 -4.17 -6.83
N ARG A 372 7.33 -4.26 -6.14
CA ARG A 372 6.20 -3.33 -6.28
C ARG A 372 5.85 -2.69 -4.94
N PRO A 373 5.46 -1.40 -4.94
CA PRO A 373 5.03 -0.74 -3.73
C PRO A 373 3.65 -1.21 -3.30
N GLN A 374 3.53 -1.38 -1.99
CA GLN A 374 2.28 -1.68 -1.31
C GLN A 374 2.31 -1.03 0.07
N VAL A 375 1.14 -0.65 0.57
CA VAL A 375 0.91 -0.19 1.93
C VAL A 375 -0.36 -0.84 2.43
N PHE A 376 -0.27 -1.48 3.59
CA PHE A 376 -1.39 -2.00 4.34
C PHE A 376 -1.76 -1.05 5.47
N ALA A 377 -3.05 -0.96 5.80
CA ALA A 377 -3.50 -0.22 6.97
C ALA A 377 -4.71 -0.87 7.65
N LEU A 378 -4.83 -0.63 8.95
CA LEU A 378 -5.95 -1.08 9.78
C LEU A 378 -6.46 0.07 10.65
N TYR A 379 -7.77 0.25 10.67
CA TYR A 379 -8.48 1.06 11.66
C TYR A 379 -9.52 0.20 12.36
N ASP A 380 -9.51 0.25 13.69
CA ASP A 380 -10.35 -0.60 14.53
C ASP A 380 -11.05 0.26 15.60
N GLY A 381 -12.30 0.64 15.35
CA GLY A 381 -13.15 1.37 16.29
C GLY A 381 -14.56 0.79 16.32
N GLU A 382 -15.58 1.64 16.50
CA GLU A 382 -16.98 1.20 16.35
C GLU A 382 -17.27 0.67 14.93
N VAL A 383 -16.54 1.21 13.96
CA VAL A 383 -16.42 0.69 12.60
C VAL A 383 -14.99 0.21 12.40
N GLN A 384 -14.84 -0.85 11.61
CA GLN A 384 -13.56 -1.45 11.29
C GLN A 384 -13.32 -1.37 9.79
N ILE A 385 -12.10 -1.02 9.39
CA ILE A 385 -11.71 -1.01 7.99
C ILE A 385 -10.26 -1.43 7.82
N GLY A 386 -10.05 -2.39 6.91
CA GLY A 386 -8.74 -2.78 6.40
C GLY A 386 -8.52 -2.17 5.02
N LEU A 387 -7.33 -1.63 4.76
CA LEU A 387 -7.00 -0.99 3.48
C LEU A 387 -5.70 -1.55 2.90
N ILE A 388 -5.66 -1.67 1.58
CA ILE A 388 -4.51 -2.11 0.81
C ILE A 388 -4.38 -1.19 -0.40
N CYS A 389 -3.26 -0.50 -0.55
CA CYS A 389 -3.03 0.42 -1.67
C CYS A 389 -1.58 0.33 -2.16
N SER A 390 -1.31 0.77 -3.39
CA SER A 390 0.07 0.97 -3.85
C SER A 390 0.79 2.05 -3.05
N GLU A 391 0.07 3.09 -2.64
CA GLU A 391 0.63 4.24 -1.96
C GLU A 391 -0.24 4.73 -0.80
N LYS A 392 0.38 5.33 0.23
CA LYS A 392 -0.29 5.72 1.47
C LYS A 392 -1.36 6.80 1.26
N GLN A 393 -1.18 7.76 0.36
CA GLN A 393 -2.15 8.84 0.14
C GLN A 393 -3.51 8.30 -0.36
N ALA A 394 -3.55 7.15 -1.03
CA ALA A 394 -4.82 6.53 -1.42
C ALA A 394 -5.58 6.06 -0.17
N ILE A 395 -4.90 5.46 0.80
CA ILE A 395 -5.48 5.11 2.11
C ILE A 395 -6.03 6.36 2.80
N ASP A 396 -5.24 7.43 2.85
CA ASP A 396 -5.64 8.69 3.48
C ASP A 396 -6.86 9.32 2.76
N ALA A 397 -6.94 9.21 1.42
CA ALA A 397 -8.08 9.69 0.64
C ALA A 397 -9.37 8.91 0.97
N THR A 398 -9.29 7.58 1.07
CA THR A 398 -10.41 6.73 1.50
C THR A 398 -10.90 7.12 2.89
N LEU A 399 -10.00 7.20 3.87
CA LEU A 399 -10.36 7.54 5.26
C LEU A 399 -10.93 8.96 5.39
N ARG A 400 -10.37 9.94 4.67
CA ARG A 400 -10.92 11.30 4.62
C ARG A 400 -12.33 11.29 4.01
N SER A 401 -12.54 10.56 2.92
CA SER A 401 -13.84 10.43 2.26
C SER A 401 -14.89 9.83 3.20
N LEU A 402 -14.56 8.73 3.87
CA LEU A 402 -15.42 8.07 4.85
C LEU A 402 -15.75 8.99 6.04
N SER A 403 -14.74 9.64 6.63
CA SER A 403 -14.92 10.52 7.79
C SER A 403 -15.82 11.74 7.54
N LYS A 404 -16.00 12.14 6.26
CA LYS A 404 -16.94 13.19 5.86
C LYS A 404 -18.39 12.71 5.92
N GLU A 405 -18.65 11.46 5.57
CA GLU A 405 -19.99 10.85 5.58
C GLU A 405 -20.35 10.28 6.96
N ASP A 406 -19.42 9.58 7.62
CA ASP A 406 -19.61 8.92 8.90
C ASP A 406 -18.47 9.26 9.88
N ARG A 407 -18.84 9.93 10.98
CA ARG A 407 -17.90 10.44 11.99
C ARG A 407 -17.26 9.36 12.85
N ARG A 408 -17.69 8.09 12.76
CA ARG A 408 -17.03 6.96 13.42
C ARG A 408 -15.68 6.61 12.78
N PHE A 409 -15.44 7.02 11.54
CA PHE A 409 -14.15 6.87 10.87
C PHE A 409 -13.18 8.00 11.24
N CYS A 410 -11.95 7.63 11.59
CA CYS A 410 -10.85 8.56 11.72
C CYS A 410 -10.22 8.88 10.36
N LYS A 411 -9.67 10.09 10.19
CA LYS A 411 -8.90 10.50 8.99
C LYS A 411 -7.52 9.83 8.88
N VAL A 412 -7.09 9.13 9.93
CA VAL A 412 -5.78 8.48 10.08
C VAL A 412 -6.02 7.05 10.56
N ALA A 413 -5.35 6.07 9.95
CA ALA A 413 -5.45 4.67 10.40
C ALA A 413 -4.73 4.48 11.74
N ASP A 414 -5.08 3.41 12.46
CA ASP A 414 -4.38 3.06 13.70
C ASP A 414 -2.99 2.47 13.41
N LYS A 415 -2.87 1.69 12.32
CA LYS A 415 -1.61 1.07 11.89
C LYS A 415 -1.41 1.19 10.39
N TYR A 416 -0.16 1.38 9.98
CA TYR A 416 0.33 1.32 8.60
C TYR A 416 1.54 0.40 8.57
N TRP A 417 1.72 -0.40 7.52
CA TRP A 417 2.92 -1.22 7.33
C TRP A 417 3.12 -1.64 5.88
N ASN A 418 4.34 -2.10 5.59
CA ASN A 418 4.72 -2.75 4.34
C ASN A 418 5.00 -4.24 4.63
N ALA A 419 4.91 -5.09 3.61
CA ALA A 419 5.10 -6.53 3.67
C ALA A 419 6.26 -7.01 2.78
N ARG A 420 6.92 -8.10 3.20
CA ARG A 420 7.92 -8.82 2.39
C ARG A 420 7.38 -10.16 1.91
N GLY A 421 7.24 -10.31 0.59
CA GLY A 421 6.75 -11.56 -0.01
C GLY A 421 7.58 -12.77 0.39
N GLY A 422 6.93 -13.91 0.63
CA GLY A 422 7.61 -15.17 0.93
C GLY A 422 8.29 -15.23 2.30
N SER A 423 8.16 -14.22 3.17
CA SER A 423 8.84 -14.20 4.47
C SER A 423 8.36 -15.30 5.43
N HIS A 424 9.25 -15.85 6.26
CA HIS A 424 8.89 -16.79 7.33
C HIS A 424 8.14 -16.12 8.51
N THR A 425 8.15 -14.78 8.59
CA THR A 425 7.53 -14.03 9.69
C THR A 425 6.03 -13.82 9.47
N ASP A 426 5.63 -13.39 8.28
CA ASP A 426 4.23 -13.09 7.93
C ASP A 426 3.81 -13.58 6.53
N GLY A 427 4.73 -14.12 5.74
CA GLY A 427 4.48 -14.60 4.38
C GLY A 427 4.30 -13.51 3.32
N GLY A 428 4.39 -12.23 3.70
CA GLY A 428 4.17 -11.09 2.82
C GLY A 428 2.73 -10.92 2.35
N ALA A 429 1.78 -11.53 3.06
CA ALA A 429 0.37 -11.52 2.70
C ALA A 429 -0.51 -11.24 3.92
N PHE A 430 -1.49 -10.37 3.71
CA PHE A 430 -2.43 -9.96 4.76
C PHE A 430 -3.88 -10.07 4.27
N ILE A 431 -4.72 -10.63 5.13
CA ILE A 431 -6.09 -11.02 4.83
C ILE A 431 -7.04 -10.30 5.78
N PHE A 432 -7.88 -9.41 5.25
CA PHE A 432 -8.95 -8.76 5.99
C PHE A 432 -10.25 -9.50 5.74
N THR A 433 -10.67 -10.32 6.71
CA THR A 433 -11.89 -11.13 6.62
C THR A 433 -13.05 -10.41 7.29
N VAL A 434 -14.06 -10.05 6.50
CA VAL A 434 -15.34 -9.52 6.97
C VAL A 434 -16.30 -10.69 7.22
N ARG A 435 -16.55 -11.03 8.48
CA ARG A 435 -17.40 -12.17 8.87
C ARG A 435 -18.52 -11.74 9.82
N PRO A 436 -19.65 -12.47 9.87
CA PRO A 436 -20.65 -12.28 10.93
C PRO A 436 -20.00 -12.42 12.31
N LYS A 437 -20.43 -11.61 13.28
CA LYS A 437 -19.97 -11.78 14.66
C LYS A 437 -20.57 -13.05 15.26
N GLU A 438 -19.81 -13.65 16.18
CA GLU A 438 -20.24 -14.88 16.87
C GLU A 438 -21.40 -14.61 17.86
N ASP A 439 -21.43 -13.44 18.48
CA ASP A 439 -22.43 -13.00 19.46
C ASP A 439 -23.68 -12.36 18.84
N ASP A 440 -23.51 -11.63 17.72
CA ASP A 440 -24.59 -11.04 16.95
C ASP A 440 -24.34 -11.21 15.43
N PRO A 441 -24.85 -12.31 14.83
CA PRO A 441 -24.68 -12.59 13.39
C PRO A 441 -25.30 -11.54 12.45
N SER A 442 -26.14 -10.63 12.95
CA SER A 442 -26.65 -9.50 12.16
C SER A 442 -25.60 -8.41 11.93
N GLN A 443 -24.57 -8.39 12.78
CA GLN A 443 -23.41 -7.53 12.65
C GLN A 443 -22.23 -8.30 12.07
N ARG A 444 -21.30 -7.56 11.47
CA ARG A 444 -20.03 -8.11 11.00
C ARG A 444 -18.86 -7.48 11.73
N GLU A 445 -17.75 -8.19 11.71
CA GLU A 445 -16.43 -7.76 12.21
C GLU A 445 -15.36 -8.00 11.14
N ILE A 446 -14.23 -7.31 11.29
CA ILE A 446 -13.01 -7.57 10.51
C ILE A 446 -12.00 -8.27 11.39
N ILE A 447 -11.47 -9.38 10.88
CA ILE A 447 -10.24 -9.98 11.40
C ILE A 447 -9.16 -9.83 10.35
N CYS A 448 -8.05 -9.20 10.73
CA CYS A 448 -6.84 -9.14 9.91
C CYS A 448 -5.88 -10.26 10.35
N THR A 449 -5.46 -11.10 9.41
CA THR A 449 -4.42 -12.12 9.65
C THR A 449 -3.30 -12.03 8.63
N ASP A 450 -2.11 -12.50 9.00
CA ASP A 450 -1.05 -12.82 8.04
C ASP A 450 -1.30 -14.17 7.31
N LYS A 451 -0.37 -14.58 6.45
CA LYS A 451 -0.41 -15.87 5.72
C LYS A 451 -0.57 -17.08 6.64
N PHE A 452 0.01 -17.02 7.84
CA PHE A 452 0.05 -18.11 8.81
C PHE A 452 -1.14 -18.08 9.79
N GLY A 453 -2.09 -17.17 9.60
CA GLY A 453 -3.27 -17.01 10.46
C GLY A 453 -3.02 -16.25 11.75
N ARG A 454 -1.86 -15.61 11.93
CA ARG A 454 -1.59 -14.77 13.11
C ARG A 454 -2.36 -13.48 13.00
N ILE A 455 -3.04 -13.08 14.08
CA ILE A 455 -3.90 -11.90 14.08
C ILE A 455 -3.04 -10.63 14.14
N ILE A 456 -3.25 -9.74 13.17
CA ILE A 456 -2.75 -8.37 13.22
C ILE A 456 -3.82 -7.53 13.91
N SER A 457 -3.50 -7.04 15.10
CA SER A 457 -4.42 -6.24 15.92
C SER A 457 -3.82 -4.91 16.28
N VAL A 458 -4.68 -3.98 16.69
CA VAL A 458 -4.29 -2.73 17.35
C VAL A 458 -4.55 -2.85 18.86
N SER A 459 -4.01 -1.93 19.66
CA SER A 459 -4.12 -1.99 21.13
C SER A 459 -5.57 -2.12 21.62
N LYS A 460 -5.85 -3.21 22.32
CA LYS A 460 -7.15 -3.49 22.95
C LYS A 460 -7.28 -2.59 24.20
N GLY A 461 -8.28 -1.71 24.22
CA GLY A 461 -8.59 -0.85 25.37
C GLY A 461 -8.43 0.66 25.11
N LYS A 462 -7.81 1.06 23.99
CA LYS A 462 -7.83 2.44 23.53
C LYS A 462 -9.20 2.76 22.92
N LYS A 463 -9.83 3.85 23.35
CA LYS A 463 -11.17 4.24 22.92
C LYS A 463 -11.09 5.25 21.77
N PRO A 464 -11.90 5.08 20.70
CA PRO A 464 -12.03 6.10 19.66
C PRO A 464 -12.76 7.34 20.23
N LEU A 465 -12.64 8.47 19.52
CA LEU A 465 -13.41 9.67 19.84
C LEU A 465 -14.90 9.43 19.53
N GLN A 466 -15.75 9.53 20.55
CA GLN A 466 -17.20 9.36 20.36
C GLN A 466 -17.89 10.59 19.76
N SER A 467 -17.48 11.80 20.17
CA SER A 467 -18.04 13.04 19.63
C SER A 467 -17.05 14.19 19.74
N VAL A 468 -17.08 15.09 18.75
CA VAL A 468 -16.26 16.31 18.78
C VAL A 468 -16.81 17.26 19.87
N PRO A 469 -15.97 17.76 20.79
CA PRO A 469 -16.40 18.68 21.84
C PRO A 469 -17.08 19.95 21.30
N ARG A 470 -18.36 20.21 21.67
CA ARG A 470 -19.11 21.43 21.28
C ARG A 470 -18.56 22.73 21.91
N ASN A 471 -17.80 22.64 23.01
CA ASN A 471 -17.15 23.80 23.64
C ASN A 471 -15.81 23.39 24.32
N PRO A 472 -14.73 23.26 23.54
CA PRO A 472 -13.47 22.66 24.01
C PRO A 472 -12.79 23.42 25.16
N LEU A 473 -13.06 24.72 25.32
CA LEU A 473 -12.31 25.61 26.21
C LEU A 473 -12.88 25.70 27.65
N LYS A 474 -14.06 25.12 27.93
CA LYS A 474 -14.79 25.38 29.20
C LYS A 474 -14.33 24.57 30.41
N LYS A 475 -13.63 23.43 30.25
CA LYS A 475 -13.31 22.53 31.39
C LYS A 475 -11.85 22.49 31.84
N HIS A 476 -10.88 22.90 31.01
CA HIS A 476 -9.45 22.69 31.29
C HIS A 476 -8.57 23.90 30.93
N LYS A 477 -8.99 25.10 31.37
CA LYS A 477 -8.29 26.36 31.11
C LYS A 477 -6.88 26.39 31.73
N SER A 478 -6.68 25.73 32.88
CA SER A 478 -5.42 25.73 33.63
C SER A 478 -4.25 25.07 32.89
N SER A 479 -4.45 23.92 32.24
CA SER A 479 -3.40 23.22 31.49
C SER A 479 -2.96 24.01 30.25
N LEU A 480 -3.93 24.62 29.55
CA LEU A 480 -3.62 25.54 28.44
C LEU A 480 -2.90 26.79 28.95
N GLU A 481 -3.33 27.39 30.06
CA GLU A 481 -2.67 28.54 30.66
C GLU A 481 -1.22 28.25 31.07
N GLU A 482 -0.92 27.04 31.58
CA GLU A 482 0.46 26.63 31.87
C GLU A 482 1.31 26.54 30.60
N ILE A 483 0.80 25.91 29.53
CA ILE A 483 1.53 25.85 28.25
C ILE A 483 1.77 27.26 27.73
N VAL A 484 0.75 28.11 27.76
CA VAL A 484 0.82 29.49 27.26
C VAL A 484 1.86 30.33 28.01
N LYS A 485 2.02 30.15 29.33
CA LYS A 485 3.04 30.86 30.12
C LYS A 485 4.48 30.56 29.70
N ASN A 486 4.73 29.42 29.06
CA ASN A 486 6.06 28.99 28.62
C ASN A 486 6.34 29.32 27.15
N ILE A 487 5.36 29.85 26.41
CA ILE A 487 5.58 30.32 25.05
C ILE A 487 6.55 31.51 25.09
N LYS A 488 7.52 31.55 24.17
CA LYS A 488 8.63 32.53 24.07
C LYS A 488 9.73 32.43 25.14
N SER A 489 9.48 31.91 26.35
CA SER A 489 10.48 31.86 27.43
C SER A 489 11.29 30.57 27.52
N GLY A 490 10.84 29.46 26.92
CA GLY A 490 11.52 28.17 26.95
C GLY A 490 11.52 27.44 25.60
N SER A 491 12.30 26.35 25.49
CA SER A 491 12.33 25.51 24.28
C SER A 491 11.02 24.71 24.12
N PRO A 492 10.45 24.59 22.90
CA PRO A 492 9.33 23.69 22.64
C PRO A 492 9.60 22.24 23.08
N LEU A 493 10.83 21.76 22.90
CA LEU A 493 11.22 20.39 23.26
C LEU A 493 11.24 20.20 24.78
N GLU A 494 11.82 21.14 25.52
CA GLU A 494 11.88 21.07 26.99
C GLU A 494 10.48 21.07 27.60
N LEU A 495 9.57 21.92 27.09
CA LEU A 495 8.18 21.92 27.56
C LEU A 495 7.48 20.61 27.20
N PHE A 496 7.69 20.11 25.98
CA PHE A 496 7.13 18.83 25.54
C PHE A 496 7.55 17.70 26.49
N GLU A 497 8.85 17.58 26.78
CA GLU A 497 9.39 16.59 27.71
C GLU A 497 8.83 16.74 29.13
N LYS A 498 8.65 17.97 29.61
CA LYS A 498 8.06 18.25 30.93
C LYS A 498 6.61 17.77 31.05
N ILE A 499 5.81 17.89 29.99
CA ILE A 499 4.38 17.53 30.02
C ILE A 499 4.09 16.10 29.57
N LEU A 500 5.07 15.37 29.01
CA LEU A 500 4.92 13.97 28.60
C LEU A 500 4.21 13.09 29.65
N PRO A 501 4.56 13.17 30.97
CA PRO A 501 3.90 12.37 31.99
C PRO A 501 2.42 12.73 32.24
N LEU A 502 1.98 13.92 31.82
CA LEU A 502 0.61 14.39 32.01
C LEU A 502 -0.33 13.94 30.89
N ILE A 503 0.18 13.75 29.67
CA ILE A 503 -0.62 13.43 28.48
C ILE A 503 -1.54 12.21 28.68
N PRO A 504 -1.12 11.10 29.32
CA PRO A 504 -1.99 9.93 29.53
C PRO A 504 -3.23 10.22 30.39
N THR A 505 -3.21 11.30 31.18
CA THR A 505 -4.34 11.72 32.02
C THR A 505 -5.35 12.58 31.27
N TRP A 506 -5.01 13.04 30.06
CA TRP A 506 -5.87 13.92 29.28
C TRP A 506 -6.94 13.11 28.55
N ASP A 507 -8.21 13.48 28.76
CA ASP A 507 -9.29 13.02 27.92
C ASP A 507 -9.30 13.77 26.57
N TYR A 508 -10.11 13.31 25.62
CA TYR A 508 -10.24 13.98 24.34
C TYR A 508 -10.69 15.44 24.48
N HIS A 509 -11.54 15.79 25.46
CA HIS A 509 -11.97 17.17 25.66
C HIS A 509 -10.80 18.10 26.03
N THR A 510 -9.96 17.67 26.96
CA THR A 510 -8.74 18.37 27.39
C THR A 510 -7.79 18.53 26.22
N PHE A 511 -7.52 17.43 25.52
CA PHE A 511 -6.65 17.41 24.35
C PHE A 511 -7.14 18.41 23.31
N TYR A 512 -8.35 18.23 22.76
CA TYR A 512 -8.94 19.14 21.77
C TYR A 512 -8.94 20.61 22.24
N GLY A 513 -9.23 20.87 23.52
CA GLY A 513 -9.20 22.21 24.11
C GLY A 513 -7.84 22.89 24.02
N ILE A 514 -6.77 22.15 24.34
CA ILE A 514 -5.39 22.65 24.28
C ILE A 514 -5.00 22.97 22.83
N TYR A 515 -5.11 22.01 21.91
CA TYR A 515 -4.65 22.20 20.52
C TYR A 515 -5.44 23.28 19.78
N TYR A 516 -6.76 23.32 19.98
CA TYR A 516 -7.59 24.37 19.39
C TYR A 516 -7.27 25.75 19.98
N GLY A 517 -6.99 25.82 21.29
CA GLY A 517 -6.53 27.05 21.95
C GLY A 517 -5.21 27.55 21.39
N LEU A 518 -4.23 26.64 21.22
CA LEU A 518 -2.92 26.95 20.64
C LEU A 518 -3.03 27.39 19.18
N ALA A 519 -3.82 26.69 18.36
CA ALA A 519 -4.07 27.08 16.97
C ALA A 519 -4.64 28.51 16.89
N LYS A 520 -5.65 28.82 17.73
CA LYS A 520 -6.21 30.19 17.82
C LYS A 520 -5.19 31.25 18.19
N ARG A 521 -4.23 30.95 19.05
CA ARG A 521 -3.16 31.89 19.41
C ARG A 521 -2.19 32.08 18.25
N ALA A 522 -1.71 30.99 17.64
CA ALA A 522 -0.82 31.05 16.48
C ALA A 522 -1.42 31.78 15.27
N MET A 523 -2.75 31.73 15.10
CA MET A 523 -3.46 32.51 14.08
C MET A 523 -3.49 34.01 14.37
N LYS A 524 -3.39 34.43 15.64
CA LYS A 524 -3.51 35.83 16.07
C LYS A 524 -2.17 36.51 16.36
N ASP A 525 -1.22 35.78 16.93
CA ASP A 525 0.08 36.28 17.36
C ASP A 525 1.18 35.60 16.52
N GLU A 526 1.88 36.42 15.74
CA GLU A 526 2.94 35.97 14.84
C GLU A 526 4.22 35.56 15.57
N GLU A 527 4.55 36.24 16.67
CA GLU A 527 5.73 35.91 17.47
C GLU A 527 5.56 34.54 18.14
N GLU A 528 4.33 34.19 18.56
CA GLU A 528 4.02 32.86 19.12
C GLU A 528 3.93 31.77 18.06
N ARG A 529 3.55 32.10 16.82
CA ARG A 529 3.22 31.14 15.75
C ARG A 529 4.33 30.12 15.50
N GLY A 530 5.56 30.58 15.32
CA GLY A 530 6.70 29.70 15.02
C GLY A 530 7.01 28.72 16.17
N TRP A 531 6.83 29.16 17.41
CA TRP A 531 7.00 28.32 18.60
C TRP A 531 5.89 27.26 18.66
N ILE A 532 4.64 27.68 18.46
CA ILE A 532 3.47 26.78 18.49
C ILE A 532 3.55 25.74 17.38
N ILE A 533 3.90 26.11 16.15
CA ILE A 533 4.09 25.15 15.05
C ILE A 533 5.08 24.07 15.48
N LYS A 534 6.29 24.45 15.94
CA LYS A 534 7.30 23.48 16.39
C LYS A 534 6.80 22.59 17.51
N PHE A 535 6.08 23.15 18.49
CA PHE A 535 5.52 22.39 19.60
C PHE A 535 4.47 21.38 19.14
N LEU A 536 3.55 21.78 18.26
CA LEU A 536 2.55 20.87 17.70
C LEU A 536 3.18 19.78 16.82
N THR A 537 4.23 20.12 16.06
CA THR A 537 4.99 19.18 15.26
C THR A 537 5.68 18.12 16.13
N LEU A 538 6.18 18.44 17.33
CA LEU A 538 6.70 17.43 18.26
C LEU A 538 5.64 16.38 18.66
N PHE A 539 4.39 16.79 18.86
CA PHE A 539 3.29 15.86 19.15
C PHE A 539 2.90 14.98 17.96
N ASN A 540 3.09 15.49 16.73
CA ASN A 540 2.91 14.70 15.51
C ASN A 540 4.03 13.64 15.39
N ASP A 541 5.27 14.06 15.60
CA ASP A 541 6.46 13.31 15.25
C ASP A 541 6.90 12.30 16.34
N ARG A 542 6.82 12.68 17.62
CA ARG A 542 7.27 11.84 18.73
C ARG A 542 6.28 10.73 19.09
N ARG A 543 6.80 9.62 19.61
CA ARG A 543 6.02 8.52 20.20
C ARG A 543 5.95 8.70 21.71
N TYR A 544 4.75 8.57 22.27
CA TYR A 544 4.45 8.83 23.68
C TYR A 544 3.13 8.17 24.08
N ALA A 545 2.98 7.92 25.37
CA ALA A 545 1.79 7.31 25.94
C ALA A 545 0.57 8.24 25.80
N THR A 546 -0.54 7.70 25.32
CA THR A 546 -1.79 8.44 25.04
C THR A 546 -2.91 8.14 26.06
N GLY A 547 -2.63 7.38 27.11
CA GLY A 547 -3.64 6.93 28.07
C GLY A 547 -4.71 6.08 27.40
N THR A 548 -5.98 6.42 27.60
CA THR A 548 -7.12 5.73 26.98
C THR A 548 -7.41 6.18 25.55
N ASN A 549 -6.81 7.26 25.08
CA ASN A 549 -7.09 7.81 23.75
C ASN A 549 -6.34 7.02 22.67
N LYS A 550 -6.98 6.77 21.52
CA LYS A 550 -6.28 6.28 20.33
C LYS A 550 -5.37 7.36 19.74
N ARG A 551 -4.13 6.98 19.41
CA ARG A 551 -3.13 7.87 18.79
C ARG A 551 -3.60 8.42 17.44
N SER A 552 -4.24 7.60 16.60
CA SER A 552 -4.79 8.01 15.29
C SER A 552 -5.68 9.26 15.38
N TRP A 553 -6.55 9.32 16.39
CA TRP A 553 -7.43 10.45 16.66
C TRP A 553 -6.67 11.69 17.17
N LEU A 554 -5.63 11.50 18.00
CA LEU A 554 -4.76 12.61 18.42
C LEU A 554 -4.02 13.21 17.23
N LEU A 555 -3.43 12.36 16.38
CA LEU A 555 -2.77 12.77 15.14
C LEU A 555 -3.72 13.49 14.18
N ALA A 556 -4.94 12.98 13.99
CA ALA A 556 -5.96 13.64 13.18
C ALA A 556 -6.26 15.06 13.70
N THR A 557 -6.33 15.22 15.03
CA THR A 557 -6.57 16.51 15.69
C THR A 557 -5.40 17.47 15.53
N ILE A 558 -4.17 16.99 15.74
CA ILE A 558 -2.93 17.78 15.60
C ILE A 558 -2.78 18.25 14.14
N ASN A 559 -3.00 17.35 13.19
CA ASN A 559 -2.92 17.66 11.76
C ASN A 559 -3.95 18.71 11.34
N GLU A 560 -5.15 18.66 11.90
CA GLU A 560 -6.19 19.67 11.68
C GLU A 560 -5.80 21.02 12.29
N ALA A 561 -5.26 21.04 13.52
CA ALA A 561 -4.76 22.26 14.16
C ALA A 561 -3.61 22.91 13.38
N LEU A 562 -2.62 22.12 12.94
CA LEU A 562 -1.52 22.61 12.10
C LEU A 562 -2.04 23.16 10.77
N LYS A 563 -2.97 22.45 10.12
CA LYS A 563 -3.61 22.91 8.89
C LYS A 563 -4.34 24.25 9.09
N GLU A 564 -5.10 24.41 10.16
CA GLU A 564 -5.78 25.68 10.48
C GLU A 564 -4.77 26.84 10.63
N ILE A 565 -3.65 26.61 11.32
CA ILE A 565 -2.58 27.60 11.46
C ILE A 565 -2.01 27.97 10.09
N PHE A 566 -1.69 26.98 9.25
CA PHE A 566 -1.11 27.22 7.93
C PHE A 566 -2.08 27.90 6.97
N ASP A 567 -3.38 27.56 7.02
CA ASP A 567 -4.41 28.18 6.19
C ASP A 567 -4.62 29.66 6.55
N ALA A 568 -4.45 30.03 7.82
CA ALA A 568 -4.60 31.40 8.30
C ALA A 568 -3.43 32.34 7.93
N ILE A 569 -2.33 31.81 7.41
CA ILE A 569 -1.17 32.61 7.00
C ILE A 569 -1.56 33.54 5.84
N PRO A 570 -1.21 34.84 5.88
CA PRO A 570 -1.50 35.78 4.81
C PRO A 570 -0.94 35.30 3.46
N ALA A 571 -1.74 35.42 2.40
CA ALA A 571 -1.30 35.09 1.05
C ALA A 571 -0.10 35.95 0.62
N ILE A 572 0.74 35.46 -0.29
CA ILE A 572 1.97 36.14 -0.72
C ILE A 572 1.72 37.52 -1.35
N HIS A 573 0.56 37.72 -1.98
CA HIS A 573 0.12 38.99 -2.55
C HIS A 573 -0.54 39.92 -1.53
N SER A 574 -0.74 39.48 -0.29
CA SER A 574 -1.30 40.30 0.78
C SER A 574 -0.25 41.29 1.31
N GLU A 575 -0.67 42.53 1.52
CA GLU A 575 0.14 43.61 2.10
C GLU A 575 0.25 43.52 3.63
N VAL A 576 -0.42 42.55 4.28
CA VAL A 576 -0.29 42.32 5.73
C VAL A 576 1.15 41.91 6.07
N PRO A 577 1.89 42.68 6.90
CA PRO A 577 3.24 42.30 7.31
C PRO A 577 3.23 40.95 8.02
N SER A 578 4.08 40.02 7.57
CA SER A 578 4.24 38.71 8.20
C SER A 578 5.51 38.03 7.70
N LYS A 579 6.27 37.44 8.62
CA LYS A 579 7.40 36.54 8.42
C LYS A 579 7.05 35.33 7.57
N TYR A 580 5.79 34.92 7.60
CA TYR A 580 5.24 33.81 6.84
C TYR A 580 4.36 34.33 5.71
N LYS A 581 4.55 33.84 4.49
CA LYS A 581 3.64 34.09 3.37
C LYS A 581 3.14 32.79 2.79
N LYS A 582 1.85 32.71 2.48
CA LYS A 582 1.21 31.52 1.92
C LYS A 582 1.05 31.63 0.41
N ILE A 583 1.27 30.53 -0.29
CA ILE A 583 0.94 30.36 -1.70
C ILE A 583 0.19 29.03 -1.90
N ASP A 584 -0.79 29.04 -2.80
CA ASP A 584 -1.56 27.87 -3.20
C ASP A 584 -1.73 27.82 -4.73
N TRP A 585 -2.42 26.80 -5.23
CA TRP A 585 -2.67 26.62 -6.66
C TRP A 585 -3.31 27.85 -7.32
N LYS A 586 -4.27 28.50 -6.66
CA LYS A 586 -5.00 29.65 -7.20
C LYS A 586 -4.12 30.89 -7.22
N THR A 587 -3.24 31.06 -6.22
CA THR A 587 -2.36 32.22 -6.11
C THR A 587 -0.97 32.01 -6.73
N ARG A 588 -0.70 30.85 -7.35
CA ARG A 588 0.65 30.46 -7.83
C ARG A 588 1.31 31.50 -8.75
N MET A 589 0.51 32.17 -9.59
CA MET A 589 0.98 33.21 -10.52
C MET A 589 1.45 34.50 -9.83
N THR A 590 1.22 34.64 -8.51
CA THR A 590 1.66 35.81 -7.72
C THR A 590 3.01 35.59 -7.04
N LEU A 591 3.71 34.50 -7.37
CA LEU A 591 5.02 34.20 -6.80
C LEU A 591 6.03 35.32 -7.09
N ARG A 592 6.71 35.77 -6.03
CA ARG A 592 7.68 36.87 -6.06
C ARG A 592 8.84 36.62 -5.09
N PRO A 593 9.96 37.37 -5.19
CA PRO A 593 11.00 37.37 -4.17
C PRO A 593 10.46 37.72 -2.77
N PRO A 594 11.07 37.23 -1.67
CA PRO A 594 10.71 37.64 -0.32
C PRO A 594 10.94 39.15 -0.12
N ARG A 595 10.02 39.82 0.57
CA ARG A 595 10.19 41.22 1.01
C ARG A 595 10.91 41.27 2.36
N GLU A 596 11.32 42.46 2.79
CA GLU A 596 11.92 42.65 4.10
C GLU A 596 11.02 42.10 5.23
N GLY A 597 11.62 41.32 6.14
CA GLY A 597 10.91 40.64 7.22
C GLY A 597 10.26 39.31 6.82
N GLU A 598 10.13 38.98 5.54
CA GLU A 598 9.56 37.70 5.08
C GLU A 598 10.64 36.62 4.97
N GLU A 599 10.43 35.49 5.64
CA GLU A 599 11.45 34.43 5.73
C GLU A 599 10.94 33.08 5.24
N VAL A 600 9.68 32.74 5.50
CA VAL A 600 9.12 31.40 5.26
C VAL A 600 8.00 31.45 4.24
N LEU A 601 8.16 30.70 3.14
CA LEU A 601 7.09 30.45 2.18
C LEU A 601 6.32 29.19 2.58
N VAL A 602 5.02 29.34 2.81
CA VAL A 602 4.12 28.24 3.15
C VAL A 602 3.32 27.84 1.91
N VAL A 603 3.51 26.61 1.44
CA VAL A 603 2.88 26.10 0.21
C VAL A 603 1.77 25.13 0.59
N ASN A 604 0.53 25.47 0.24
CA ASN A 604 -0.58 24.51 0.30
C ASN A 604 -0.57 23.68 -0.98
N THR A 605 -0.17 22.42 -0.87
CA THR A 605 0.02 21.54 -2.04
C THR A 605 -1.27 20.89 -2.51
N PHE A 606 -2.39 21.05 -1.79
CA PHE A 606 -3.61 20.27 -1.99
C PHE A 606 -4.07 20.27 -3.45
N ASP A 607 -4.19 21.41 -4.12
CA ASP A 607 -4.74 21.50 -5.47
C ASP A 607 -3.69 21.38 -6.59
N PHE A 608 -2.40 21.23 -6.26
CA PHE A 608 -1.35 21.06 -7.26
C PHE A 608 -1.42 19.66 -7.90
N PRO A 609 -1.11 19.55 -9.20
CA PRO A 609 -1.01 18.25 -9.87
C PRO A 609 0.15 17.43 -9.28
N PRO A 610 0.07 16.09 -9.31
CA PRO A 610 1.08 15.23 -8.69
C PRO A 610 2.46 15.32 -9.35
N GLU A 611 2.52 15.67 -10.64
CA GLU A 611 3.73 15.81 -11.45
C GLU A 611 3.48 16.76 -12.62
N GLY A 612 4.52 17.06 -13.41
CA GLY A 612 4.46 17.97 -14.57
C GLY A 612 4.94 19.39 -14.27
N ASP A 613 4.89 20.26 -15.28
CA ASP A 613 5.49 21.61 -15.21
C ASP A 613 4.78 22.55 -14.23
N GLU A 614 3.51 22.28 -13.93
CA GLU A 614 2.71 23.07 -12.98
C GLU A 614 2.69 22.47 -11.56
N CYS A 615 3.48 21.43 -11.26
CA CYS A 615 3.48 20.85 -9.91
C CYS A 615 4.11 21.76 -8.85
N ASP A 616 3.86 21.46 -7.59
CA ASP A 616 4.38 22.21 -6.44
C ASP A 616 5.90 22.16 -6.34
N ALA A 617 6.55 21.05 -6.73
CA ALA A 617 8.00 20.96 -6.77
C ALA A 617 8.63 22.01 -7.72
N ARG A 618 8.00 22.27 -8.87
CA ARG A 618 8.42 23.32 -9.81
C ARG A 618 8.24 24.72 -9.22
N LEU A 619 7.12 24.94 -8.51
CA LEU A 619 6.90 26.19 -7.76
C LEU A 619 7.98 26.43 -6.70
N ILE A 620 8.36 25.39 -5.94
CA ILE A 620 9.40 25.49 -4.91
C ILE A 620 10.76 25.82 -5.55
N SER A 621 11.10 25.17 -6.67
CA SER A 621 12.32 25.48 -7.44
C SER A 621 12.33 26.94 -7.91
N GLU A 622 11.22 27.44 -8.46
CA GLU A 622 11.11 28.85 -8.88
C GLU A 622 11.21 29.81 -7.69
N ALA A 623 10.55 29.49 -6.57
CA ALA A 623 10.60 30.30 -5.36
C ALA A 623 12.03 30.37 -4.78
N TYR A 624 12.77 29.25 -4.82
CA TYR A 624 14.18 29.21 -4.47
C TYR A 624 15.02 30.12 -5.37
N SER A 625 14.83 30.07 -6.69
CA SER A 625 15.52 30.98 -7.63
C SER A 625 15.22 32.45 -7.35
N LYS A 626 14.04 32.77 -6.82
CA LYS A 626 13.65 34.14 -6.41
C LYS A 626 14.15 34.55 -5.02
N GLY A 627 14.87 33.68 -4.30
CA GLY A 627 15.51 34.03 -3.03
C GLY A 627 14.88 33.41 -1.77
N TRP A 628 13.77 32.68 -1.88
CA TRP A 628 13.22 31.95 -0.73
C TRP A 628 14.15 30.81 -0.31
N ARG A 629 14.30 30.58 1.00
CA ARG A 629 15.18 29.55 1.57
C ARG A 629 14.51 28.65 2.60
N ARG A 630 13.40 29.07 3.21
CA ARG A 630 12.64 28.28 4.18
C ARG A 630 11.25 28.00 3.63
N PHE A 631 10.87 26.73 3.61
CA PHE A 631 9.59 26.28 3.08
C PHE A 631 8.87 25.43 4.12
N ILE A 632 7.57 25.68 4.30
CA ILE A 632 6.65 24.75 4.94
C ILE A 632 5.66 24.32 3.88
N THR A 633 5.53 23.02 3.66
CA THR A 633 4.69 22.45 2.62
C THR A 633 3.67 21.54 3.29
N TYR A 634 2.38 21.69 3.01
CA TYR A 634 1.32 20.97 3.73
C TYR A 634 0.14 20.60 2.83
N ASN A 635 -0.67 19.65 3.32
CA ASN A 635 -1.77 18.99 2.59
C ASN A 635 -1.32 18.13 1.41
N TYR A 636 -0.11 17.56 1.47
CA TYR A 636 0.32 16.60 0.47
C TYR A 636 -0.64 15.41 0.36
N ARG A 637 -0.89 15.03 -0.89
CA ARG A 637 -1.71 13.90 -1.33
C ARG A 637 -1.02 13.14 -2.47
N GLY A 638 0.28 12.88 -2.34
CA GLY A 638 1.06 12.13 -3.32
C GLY A 638 1.75 12.97 -4.38
N GLN A 639 1.83 14.31 -4.24
CA GLN A 639 2.66 15.12 -5.14
C GLN A 639 4.13 14.71 -5.04
N ARG A 640 4.76 14.49 -6.20
CA ARG A 640 6.08 13.91 -6.36
C ARG A 640 7.17 14.98 -6.41
N PHE A 641 8.43 14.54 -6.27
CA PHE A 641 9.62 15.37 -6.53
C PHE A 641 9.81 16.55 -5.57
N CYS A 642 9.20 16.55 -4.38
CA CYS A 642 9.42 17.60 -3.39
C CYS A 642 10.92 17.77 -3.09
N GLY A 643 11.45 18.99 -3.25
CA GLY A 643 12.87 19.31 -3.05
C GLY A 643 13.79 19.04 -4.24
N CYS A 644 13.26 18.53 -5.37
CA CYS A 644 14.04 18.29 -6.58
C CYS A 644 14.22 19.57 -7.42
N GLY A 645 15.30 19.62 -8.20
CA GLY A 645 15.49 20.66 -9.23
C GLY A 645 15.90 22.04 -8.70
N LEU A 646 16.42 22.14 -7.48
CA LEU A 646 16.97 23.40 -6.93
C LEU A 646 18.42 23.67 -7.40
N GLY A 647 19.06 22.70 -8.07
CA GLY A 647 20.45 22.80 -8.52
C GLY A 647 21.46 22.45 -7.43
N PRO A 648 22.77 22.65 -7.69
CA PRO A 648 23.83 22.31 -6.76
C PRO A 648 23.96 23.32 -5.61
N LYS A 649 24.66 22.93 -4.53
CA LYS A 649 25.12 23.82 -3.46
C LYS A 649 24.00 24.61 -2.74
N THR A 650 22.96 23.91 -2.33
CA THR A 650 21.72 24.44 -1.73
C THR A 650 21.76 24.54 -0.20
N TRP A 651 22.95 24.64 0.42
CA TRP A 651 23.08 24.77 1.87
C TRP A 651 22.33 25.99 2.41
N GLY A 652 21.72 25.83 3.59
CA GLY A 652 20.86 26.85 4.21
C GLY A 652 19.41 26.83 3.73
N VAL A 653 19.07 26.04 2.72
CA VAL A 653 17.68 25.76 2.34
C VAL A 653 17.09 24.68 3.24
N ARG A 654 15.84 24.86 3.68
CA ARG A 654 15.08 23.85 4.42
C ARG A 654 13.64 23.75 3.94
N ILE A 655 13.14 22.52 3.83
CA ILE A 655 11.75 22.20 3.52
C ILE A 655 11.18 21.32 4.63
N ASP A 656 10.14 21.79 5.31
CA ASP A 656 9.33 21.01 6.24
C ASP A 656 8.08 20.50 5.50
N VAL A 657 7.85 19.18 5.52
CA VAL A 657 6.86 18.46 4.69
C VAL A 657 5.80 17.82 5.58
N TYR A 658 4.55 18.28 5.44
CA TYR A 658 3.38 17.81 6.18
C TYR A 658 2.35 17.15 5.25
N GLY A 659 1.90 15.95 5.62
CA GLY A 659 1.01 15.12 4.81
C GLY A 659 1.78 14.00 4.10
N SER A 660 1.15 13.36 3.11
CA SER A 660 1.76 12.22 2.41
C SER A 660 2.33 12.68 1.07
N SER A 661 3.60 13.06 1.05
CA SER A 661 4.33 13.35 -0.19
C SER A 661 4.42 12.10 -1.07
N GLY A 662 4.54 12.29 -2.39
CA GLY A 662 4.74 11.22 -3.36
C GLY A 662 6.18 10.76 -3.48
N ASP A 663 6.41 9.92 -4.49
CA ASP A 663 7.72 9.40 -4.88
C ASP A 663 8.76 10.49 -5.17
N TYR A 664 10.04 10.10 -5.12
CA TYR A 664 11.20 10.93 -5.51
C TYR A 664 11.44 12.17 -4.64
N LEU A 665 10.89 12.23 -3.42
CA LEU A 665 11.20 13.31 -2.49
C LEU A 665 12.71 13.39 -2.26
N GLY A 666 13.30 14.58 -2.43
CA GLY A 666 14.72 14.80 -2.24
C GLY A 666 15.62 14.08 -3.26
N SER A 667 15.10 13.68 -4.42
CA SER A 667 15.92 13.10 -5.47
C SER A 667 16.90 14.13 -6.05
N GLY A 668 18.18 13.76 -6.13
CA GLY A 668 19.24 14.59 -6.70
C GLY A 668 19.57 15.85 -5.91
N ILE A 669 19.24 15.90 -4.62
CA ILE A 669 19.56 17.06 -3.77
C ILE A 669 21.06 17.21 -3.54
N ASP A 670 21.49 18.45 -3.35
CA ASP A 670 22.88 18.80 -3.07
C ASP A 670 22.95 19.96 -2.08
N GLY A 671 22.80 19.66 -0.79
CA GLY A 671 23.07 20.57 0.34
C GLY A 671 21.87 20.93 1.22
N LEU A 672 20.64 20.93 0.69
CA LEU A 672 19.45 21.33 1.45
C LEU A 672 19.03 20.32 2.53
N GLU A 673 18.17 20.77 3.44
CA GLU A 673 17.56 19.93 4.46
C GLU A 673 16.07 19.68 4.18
N ILE A 674 15.60 18.44 4.32
CA ILE A 674 14.17 18.08 4.23
C ILE A 674 13.75 17.35 5.50
N TYR A 675 12.65 17.80 6.11
CA TYR A 675 12.04 17.18 7.29
C TYR A 675 10.64 16.69 6.93
N VAL A 676 10.43 15.38 6.93
CA VAL A 676 9.16 14.73 6.61
C VAL A 676 8.45 14.35 7.90
N HIS A 677 7.39 15.09 8.23
CA HIS A 677 6.60 14.95 9.45
C HIS A 677 5.56 13.83 9.33
N GLY A 678 6.04 12.61 9.06
CA GLY A 678 5.24 11.42 8.83
C GLY A 678 6.01 10.38 7.99
N ASN A 679 5.27 9.54 7.28
CA ASN A 679 5.86 8.55 6.37
C ASN A 679 6.25 9.20 5.04
N ALA A 680 7.33 8.71 4.44
CA ALA A 680 7.75 9.03 3.09
C ALA A 680 7.52 7.85 2.15
N GLN A 681 7.44 8.11 0.85
CA GLN A 681 7.15 7.10 -0.17
C GLN A 681 8.40 6.55 -0.84
N ASP A 682 8.28 6.03 -2.05
CA ASP A 682 9.37 5.37 -2.76
C ASP A 682 10.41 6.39 -3.25
N GLN A 683 11.63 5.91 -3.48
CA GLN A 683 12.73 6.64 -4.14
C GLN A 683 13.15 7.94 -3.42
N VAL A 684 12.91 8.01 -2.11
CA VAL A 684 13.35 9.15 -1.29
C VAL A 684 14.88 9.26 -1.35
N GLY A 685 15.38 10.44 -1.70
CA GLY A 685 16.82 10.72 -1.75
C GLY A 685 17.55 9.98 -2.87
N GLN A 686 16.85 9.49 -3.90
CA GLN A 686 17.49 8.88 -5.06
C GLN A 686 18.58 9.80 -5.61
N ILE A 687 19.76 9.25 -5.92
CA ILE A 687 20.92 9.98 -6.45
C ILE A 687 21.31 11.24 -5.65
N ALA A 688 20.94 11.34 -4.37
CA ALA A 688 21.31 12.47 -3.52
C ALA A 688 22.83 12.62 -3.42
N ASN A 689 23.33 13.85 -3.56
CA ASN A 689 24.75 14.15 -3.53
C ASN A 689 25.22 14.60 -2.14
N ALA A 690 24.47 15.50 -1.50
CA ALA A 690 24.74 16.03 -0.17
C ALA A 690 23.45 16.62 0.43
N GLY A 691 23.45 16.93 1.73
CA GLY A 691 22.31 17.50 2.44
C GLY A 691 21.82 16.60 3.58
N LYS A 692 20.66 16.93 4.15
CA LYS A 692 20.07 16.20 5.28
C LYS A 692 18.60 15.85 5.02
N ILE A 693 18.21 14.61 5.26
CA ILE A 693 16.79 14.20 5.22
C ILE A 693 16.43 13.57 6.57
N VAL A 694 15.33 14.01 7.19
CA VAL A 694 14.83 13.47 8.46
C VAL A 694 13.39 13.04 8.29
N ILE A 695 13.07 11.78 8.61
CA ILE A 695 11.76 11.17 8.37
C ILE A 695 11.21 10.65 9.69
N PHE A 696 10.08 11.22 10.14
CA PHE A 696 9.43 10.90 11.40
C PHE A 696 8.42 9.74 11.30
N GLY A 697 8.65 8.84 10.34
CA GLY A 697 7.82 7.68 10.04
C GLY A 697 8.59 6.63 9.25
N ASP A 698 7.86 5.82 8.48
CA ASP A 698 8.40 4.78 7.60
C ASP A 698 8.72 5.31 6.20
N VAL A 699 9.51 4.57 5.42
CA VAL A 699 9.89 4.88 4.03
C VAL A 699 9.57 3.73 3.09
N GLY A 700 9.10 4.08 1.89
CA GLY A 700 8.84 3.13 0.79
C GLY A 700 10.09 2.51 0.16
N GLN A 701 9.90 1.92 -1.01
CA GLN A 701 10.89 1.17 -1.77
C GLN A 701 12.05 2.04 -2.25
N THR A 702 13.23 1.44 -2.47
CA THR A 702 14.37 2.07 -3.16
C THR A 702 14.84 3.40 -2.54
N PHE A 703 14.70 3.52 -1.22
CA PHE A 703 15.25 4.60 -0.42
C PHE A 703 16.75 4.79 -0.72
N LEU A 704 17.19 6.02 -1.03
CA LEU A 704 18.58 6.35 -1.38
C LEU A 704 19.18 5.52 -2.54
N TYR A 705 18.35 5.09 -3.49
CA TYR A 705 18.82 4.44 -4.72
C TYR A 705 19.92 5.28 -5.39
N GLY A 706 21.10 4.69 -5.61
CA GLY A 706 22.20 5.36 -6.31
C GLY A 706 22.71 6.64 -5.63
N ALA A 707 22.42 6.86 -4.35
CA ALA A 707 22.89 8.03 -3.61
C ALA A 707 24.43 8.10 -3.59
N LYS A 708 24.97 9.31 -3.64
CA LYS A 708 26.41 9.61 -3.64
C LYS A 708 26.91 10.13 -2.28
N GLY A 709 26.01 10.68 -1.48
CA GLY A 709 26.30 11.32 -0.20
C GLY A 709 25.05 11.81 0.52
N GLY A 710 25.25 12.60 1.58
CA GLY A 710 24.18 13.11 2.44
C GLY A 710 23.97 12.31 3.73
N GLU A 711 23.25 12.93 4.67
CA GLU A 711 22.94 12.39 5.99
C GLU A 711 21.43 12.16 6.11
N VAL A 712 21.00 10.94 6.41
CA VAL A 712 19.57 10.61 6.48
C VAL A 712 19.21 9.87 7.76
N TYR A 713 18.09 10.27 8.36
CA TYR A 713 17.60 9.73 9.62
C TYR A 713 16.15 9.28 9.48
N VAL A 714 15.87 8.03 9.83
CA VAL A 714 14.54 7.42 9.71
C VAL A 714 14.07 6.89 11.07
N LEU A 715 12.91 7.35 11.53
CA LEU A 715 12.30 6.89 12.78
C LEU A 715 11.84 5.43 12.71
N GLY A 716 11.22 5.05 11.59
CA GLY A 716 10.59 3.75 11.41
C GLY A 716 11.39 2.80 10.53
N ASN A 717 10.66 1.98 9.80
CA ASN A 717 11.19 1.01 8.86
C ASN A 717 11.42 1.64 7.48
N VAL A 718 12.31 1.03 6.70
CA VAL A 718 12.42 1.23 5.26
C VAL A 718 11.99 -0.05 4.54
N ALA A 719 11.35 0.05 3.37
CA ALA A 719 10.87 -1.12 2.63
C ALA A 719 12.03 -1.87 1.92
N GLY A 720 11.81 -2.35 0.69
CA GLY A 720 12.82 -3.11 -0.07
C GLY A 720 13.86 -2.23 -0.77
N ARG A 721 15.06 -2.81 -0.96
CA ARG A 721 16.21 -2.24 -1.70
C ARG A 721 16.69 -0.86 -1.24
N PRO A 722 16.75 -0.55 0.06
CA PRO A 722 17.33 0.70 0.53
C PRO A 722 18.85 0.73 0.26
N LEU A 723 19.36 1.87 -0.19
CA LEU A 723 20.76 2.13 -0.57
C LEU A 723 21.30 1.23 -1.69
N ILE A 724 20.43 0.61 -2.50
CA ILE A 724 20.89 -0.16 -3.65
C ILE A 724 21.71 0.73 -4.60
N ASN A 725 22.86 0.23 -5.05
CA ASN A 725 23.79 0.93 -5.93
C ASN A 725 24.32 2.28 -5.39
N ALA A 726 24.17 2.57 -4.09
CA ALA A 726 24.69 3.80 -3.53
C ALA A 726 26.23 3.75 -3.45
N VAL A 727 26.87 4.90 -3.68
CA VAL A 727 28.32 5.05 -3.86
C VAL A 727 28.85 6.24 -3.08
N GLY A 728 30.16 6.35 -2.87
CA GLY A 728 30.75 7.53 -2.24
C GLY A 728 30.55 7.56 -0.73
N HIS A 729 29.84 8.55 -0.19
CA HIS A 729 29.79 8.82 1.26
C HIS A 729 28.37 9.00 1.87
N PRO A 730 27.33 8.26 1.43
CA PRO A 730 26.01 8.35 2.05
C PRO A 730 26.02 7.80 3.46
N LYS A 731 25.32 8.47 4.39
CA LYS A 731 25.23 8.09 5.80
C LYS A 731 23.76 7.98 6.17
N ALA A 732 23.33 6.81 6.64
CA ALA A 732 21.93 6.57 7.00
C ALA A 732 21.80 5.99 8.42
N VAL A 733 20.85 6.49 9.20
CA VAL A 733 20.42 5.91 10.47
C VAL A 733 18.98 5.44 10.34
N ILE A 734 18.77 4.14 10.44
CA ILE A 734 17.47 3.49 10.36
C ILE A 734 17.15 2.90 11.74
N ASN A 735 16.20 3.51 12.44
CA ASN A 735 15.85 3.05 13.79
C ASN A 735 15.03 1.77 13.80
N GLY A 736 14.15 1.60 12.81
CA GLY A 736 13.44 0.36 12.54
C GLY A 736 14.33 -0.69 11.88
N THR A 737 13.75 -1.39 10.92
CA THR A 737 14.44 -2.34 10.05
C THR A 737 14.37 -1.91 8.58
N ALA A 738 15.19 -2.53 7.76
CA ALA A 738 14.93 -2.67 6.33
C ALA A 738 14.23 -4.01 6.07
N LEU A 739 13.28 -4.07 5.13
CA LEU A 739 12.54 -5.32 4.88
C LEU A 739 13.38 -6.34 4.11
N ASP A 740 14.05 -5.93 3.02
CA ASP A 740 15.04 -6.77 2.32
C ASP A 740 15.98 -5.92 1.44
N TYR A 741 17.05 -6.54 0.93
CA TYR A 741 18.07 -5.97 0.05
C TYR A 741 18.74 -4.69 0.59
N LEU A 742 18.97 -4.60 1.89
CA LEU A 742 19.65 -3.44 2.47
C LEU A 742 21.10 -3.34 1.98
N ALA A 743 21.41 -2.21 1.33
CA ALA A 743 22.73 -1.89 0.79
C ALA A 743 23.25 -2.96 -0.19
N GLU A 744 22.36 -3.48 -1.03
CA GLU A 744 22.72 -4.29 -2.18
C GLU A 744 23.58 -3.50 -3.17
N SER A 745 24.71 -4.07 -3.62
CA SER A 745 25.66 -3.41 -4.51
C SER A 745 26.15 -2.05 -3.97
N PHE A 746 26.38 -1.97 -2.66
CA PHE A 746 26.92 -0.76 -2.03
C PHE A 746 28.41 -0.59 -2.33
N MET A 747 28.78 0.60 -2.82
CA MET A 747 30.14 0.91 -3.31
C MET A 747 30.67 2.18 -2.64
N ALA A 748 30.50 2.27 -1.32
CA ALA A 748 30.72 3.50 -0.57
C ALA A 748 32.10 3.63 0.09
N GLY A 749 33.14 2.95 -0.41
CA GLY A 749 34.51 3.08 0.13
C GLY A 749 34.66 2.70 1.62
N ASP A 750 35.77 3.01 2.27
CA ASP A 750 35.96 2.68 3.69
C ASP A 750 35.36 3.77 4.61
N PRO A 751 34.40 3.45 5.50
CA PRO A 751 33.81 4.42 6.42
C PRO A 751 34.82 5.20 7.27
N LEU A 752 35.91 4.55 7.70
CA LEU A 752 36.95 5.20 8.51
C LEU A 752 37.83 6.18 7.70
N ASN A 753 37.73 6.12 6.37
CA ASN A 753 38.42 6.99 5.43
C ASN A 753 37.43 7.85 4.61
N GLY A 754 36.30 8.22 5.22
CA GLY A 754 35.31 9.11 4.62
C GLY A 754 34.28 8.45 3.69
N GLY A 755 34.27 7.12 3.64
CA GLY A 755 33.25 6.33 2.96
C GLY A 755 31.87 6.37 3.64
N GLY A 756 30.87 5.82 2.96
CA GLY A 756 29.49 5.75 3.42
C GLY A 756 29.19 4.52 4.28
N PHE A 757 28.17 4.64 5.13
CA PHE A 757 27.74 3.57 6.02
C PHE A 757 26.26 3.68 6.39
N VAL A 758 25.72 2.58 6.91
CA VAL A 758 24.37 2.52 7.46
C VAL A 758 24.43 2.10 8.93
N ILE A 759 23.63 2.73 9.78
CA ILE A 759 23.34 2.25 11.13
C ILE A 759 21.94 1.67 11.13
N LEU A 760 21.80 0.40 11.50
CA LEU A 760 20.53 -0.32 11.59
C LEU A 760 20.25 -0.72 13.03
N ASN A 761 19.23 -0.14 13.66
CA ASN A 761 18.97 -0.36 15.08
C ASN A 761 17.97 -1.50 15.38
N GLY A 762 17.05 -1.83 14.47
CA GLY A 762 16.09 -2.93 14.70
C GLY A 762 15.16 -2.69 15.90
N MET A 763 14.76 -1.44 16.13
CA MET A 763 13.92 -1.01 17.25
C MET A 763 12.53 -0.61 16.75
N GLU A 764 11.54 -0.62 17.63
CA GLU A 764 10.23 -0.05 17.37
C GLU A 764 9.65 0.57 18.64
N PHE A 765 8.63 1.41 18.47
CA PHE A 765 7.84 1.90 19.59
C PHE A 765 6.58 1.05 19.74
N ASP A 766 6.26 0.67 20.97
CA ASP A 766 4.94 0.17 21.29
C ASP A 766 3.88 1.30 21.26
N GLU A 767 2.63 0.92 21.48
CA GLU A 767 1.46 1.81 21.46
C GLU A 767 1.46 2.81 22.63
N GLU A 768 2.27 2.54 23.66
CA GLU A 768 2.49 3.39 24.82
C GLU A 768 3.71 4.31 24.62
N GLY A 769 4.40 4.21 23.49
CA GLY A 769 5.58 5.00 23.18
C GLY A 769 6.84 4.54 23.91
N HIS A 770 6.89 3.31 24.42
CA HIS A 770 8.12 2.70 24.89
C HIS A 770 8.90 2.10 23.74
N LEU A 771 10.21 2.27 23.78
CA LEU A 771 11.13 1.68 22.81
C LEU A 771 11.35 0.21 23.15
N ARG A 772 11.23 -0.68 22.16
CA ARG A 772 11.51 -2.12 22.28
C ARG A 772 12.26 -2.66 21.07
N GLU A 773 12.91 -3.80 21.24
CA GLU A 773 13.58 -4.51 20.15
C GLU A 773 12.54 -5.17 19.24
N GLN A 774 12.76 -5.14 17.92
CA GLN A 774 12.02 -5.99 16.99
C GLN A 774 12.43 -7.47 17.17
N SER A 775 11.60 -8.38 16.67
CA SER A 775 11.86 -9.83 16.79
C SER A 775 13.19 -10.24 16.14
N THR A 776 13.57 -9.59 15.05
CA THR A 776 14.87 -9.68 14.40
C THR A 776 15.32 -8.27 14.00
N PRO A 777 16.61 -7.94 14.09
CA PRO A 777 17.09 -6.62 13.66
C PRO A 777 17.01 -6.43 12.14
N TYR A 778 16.99 -7.52 11.37
CA TYR A 778 16.81 -7.53 9.92
C TYR A 778 16.10 -8.82 9.49
N PRO A 779 14.87 -8.76 8.93
CA PRO A 779 14.11 -9.93 8.53
C PRO A 779 14.43 -10.42 7.10
N GLY A 780 15.14 -9.64 6.29
CA GLY A 780 15.42 -9.96 4.88
C GLY A 780 16.49 -11.03 4.72
N SER A 781 16.54 -11.65 3.54
CA SER A 781 17.54 -12.67 3.22
C SER A 781 18.79 -12.07 2.56
N ASN A 782 18.72 -10.84 2.06
CA ASN A 782 19.81 -10.21 1.32
C ASN A 782 20.31 -8.98 2.04
N LEU A 783 21.31 -9.12 2.92
CA LEU A 783 21.93 -8.02 3.64
C LEU A 783 23.31 -7.74 3.06
N PHE A 784 23.57 -6.49 2.65
CA PHE A 784 24.87 -6.04 2.13
C PHE A 784 25.37 -6.86 0.93
N SER A 785 24.45 -7.47 0.19
CA SER A 785 24.74 -8.38 -0.91
C SER A 785 25.45 -7.66 -2.04
N LEU A 786 26.48 -8.29 -2.62
CA LEU A 786 27.26 -7.75 -3.75
C LEU A 786 27.93 -6.39 -3.48
N ALA A 787 28.05 -5.98 -2.21
CA ALA A 787 28.74 -4.75 -1.85
C ALA A 787 30.25 -4.88 -2.10
N SER A 788 30.87 -3.79 -2.53
CA SER A 788 32.33 -3.67 -2.72
C SER A 788 32.96 -2.60 -1.84
N GLY A 789 32.15 -1.82 -1.13
CA GLY A 789 32.60 -0.81 -0.17
C GLY A 789 31.48 -0.34 0.74
N GLY A 790 31.86 0.31 1.83
CA GLY A 790 31.00 0.79 2.91
C GLY A 790 30.93 -0.19 4.08
N ALA A 791 30.07 0.12 5.04
CA ALA A 791 29.73 -0.81 6.12
C ALA A 791 28.29 -0.65 6.59
N ILE A 792 27.77 -1.70 7.24
CA ILE A 792 26.57 -1.61 8.08
C ILE A 792 26.99 -1.81 9.53
N TYR A 793 26.61 -0.89 10.41
CA TYR A 793 26.68 -1.03 11.85
C TYR A 793 25.31 -1.46 12.35
N VAL A 794 25.15 -2.77 12.58
CA VAL A 794 23.86 -3.37 12.93
C VAL A 794 23.80 -3.69 14.41
N ARG A 795 22.73 -3.25 15.07
CA ARG A 795 22.40 -3.61 16.45
C ARG A 795 21.89 -5.06 16.48
N ASP A 796 22.76 -5.99 16.84
CA ASP A 796 22.46 -7.42 16.88
C ASP A 796 23.00 -8.07 18.17
N PRO A 797 22.51 -7.66 19.35
CA PRO A 797 23.05 -8.09 20.64
C PRO A 797 22.85 -9.58 20.92
N HIS A 798 21.90 -10.22 20.22
CA HIS A 798 21.58 -11.64 20.38
C HIS A 798 22.19 -12.51 19.26
N LYS A 799 22.98 -11.92 18.35
CA LYS A 799 23.58 -12.61 17.19
C LYS A 799 22.56 -13.39 16.34
N LYS A 800 21.43 -12.75 16.06
CA LYS A 800 20.34 -13.33 15.24
C LYS A 800 20.67 -13.32 13.75
N LEU A 801 21.57 -12.44 13.31
CA LEU A 801 21.96 -12.36 11.90
C LEU A 801 23.07 -13.37 11.60
N VAL A 802 22.93 -14.02 10.44
CA VAL A 802 23.75 -15.15 10.00
C VAL A 802 24.49 -14.83 8.69
N GLU A 803 25.60 -15.52 8.43
CA GLU A 803 26.48 -15.25 7.27
C GLU A 803 25.78 -15.53 5.94
N GLU A 804 24.80 -16.44 5.91
CA GLU A 804 23.99 -16.78 4.73
C GLU A 804 23.16 -15.60 4.21
N GLN A 805 22.94 -14.57 5.04
CA GLN A 805 22.32 -13.32 4.60
C GLN A 805 23.31 -12.40 3.85
N LEU A 806 24.62 -12.62 4.04
CA LEU A 806 25.70 -11.77 3.56
C LEU A 806 26.30 -12.33 2.26
N ASN A 807 25.61 -12.16 1.14
CA ASN A 807 26.10 -12.56 -0.19
C ASN A 807 27.31 -11.72 -0.64
N GLY A 808 28.52 -12.04 -0.13
CA GLY A 808 29.79 -11.32 -0.39
C GLY A 808 30.23 -10.38 0.74
N GLY A 809 29.58 -10.42 1.91
CA GLY A 809 29.94 -9.67 3.10
C GLY A 809 30.46 -10.57 4.23
N GLU A 810 31.02 -9.97 5.28
CA GLU A 810 31.41 -10.68 6.51
C GLU A 810 31.05 -9.85 7.75
N PHE A 811 30.71 -10.53 8.85
CA PHE A 811 30.60 -9.89 10.15
C PHE A 811 31.96 -9.71 10.82
N THR A 812 32.16 -8.53 11.39
CA THR A 812 33.35 -8.18 12.17
C THR A 812 32.96 -7.47 13.47
N SER A 813 33.87 -7.50 14.45
CA SER A 813 33.68 -6.78 15.70
C SER A 813 33.69 -5.28 15.49
N LEU A 814 32.86 -4.57 16.25
CA LEU A 814 32.91 -3.11 16.33
C LEU A 814 34.20 -2.68 17.02
N THR A 815 35.00 -1.84 16.37
CA THR A 815 36.20 -1.24 16.98
C THR A 815 35.88 0.08 17.69
N GLN A 816 36.80 0.58 18.50
CA GLN A 816 36.67 1.90 19.11
C GLN A 816 36.56 3.03 18.05
N ALA A 817 37.35 2.95 16.97
CA ALA A 817 37.29 3.93 15.88
C ALA A 817 35.94 3.88 15.14
N ASP A 818 35.36 2.69 14.98
CA ASP A 818 34.01 2.54 14.42
C ASP A 818 32.96 3.20 15.34
N TRP A 819 33.08 3.02 16.66
CA TRP A 819 32.16 3.64 17.61
C TRP A 819 32.26 5.17 17.59
N GLU A 820 33.49 5.70 17.62
CA GLU A 820 33.76 7.14 17.53
C GLU A 820 33.21 7.74 16.22
N LEU A 821 33.23 6.98 15.11
CA LEU A 821 32.63 7.38 13.85
C LEU A 821 31.10 7.48 13.94
N ILE A 822 30.42 6.50 14.52
CA ILE A 822 28.95 6.42 14.48
C ILE A 822 28.24 7.16 15.61
N LEU A 823 28.91 7.38 16.75
CA LEU A 823 28.32 8.01 17.94
C LEU A 823 27.67 9.39 17.64
N PRO A 824 28.31 10.33 16.91
CA PRO A 824 27.67 11.61 16.59
C PRO A 824 26.36 11.48 15.81
N TYR A 825 26.23 10.45 14.97
CA TYR A 825 24.99 10.19 14.23
C TYR A 825 23.91 9.61 15.15
N LEU A 826 24.29 8.79 16.13
CA LEU A 826 23.36 8.30 17.15
C LEU A 826 22.89 9.42 18.10
N GLU A 827 23.75 10.39 18.41
CA GLU A 827 23.38 11.58 19.21
C GLU A 827 22.45 12.53 18.45
N GLU A 828 22.72 12.76 17.16
CA GLU A 828 21.83 13.53 16.29
C GLU A 828 20.48 12.80 16.11
N ASN A 829 20.50 11.48 16.02
CA ASN A 829 19.31 10.63 16.02
C ASN A 829 18.50 10.75 17.33
N GLU A 830 19.17 10.78 18.48
CA GLU A 830 18.56 11.05 19.79
C GLU A 830 17.87 12.42 19.79
N ARG A 831 18.52 13.46 19.24
CA ARG A 831 17.95 14.81 19.13
C ARG A 831 16.68 14.83 18.29
N PHE A 832 16.61 14.08 17.20
CA PHE A 832 15.42 14.03 16.35
C PHE A 832 14.28 13.23 16.97
N PHE A 833 14.57 12.01 17.44
CA PHE A 833 13.54 11.03 17.76
C PHE A 833 13.35 10.76 19.25
N GLY A 834 14.30 11.18 20.10
CA GLY A 834 14.30 10.89 21.54
C GLY A 834 14.72 9.46 21.87
N ILE A 835 15.29 8.76 20.89
CA ILE A 835 15.87 7.43 21.07
C ILE A 835 17.26 7.61 21.68
N LYS A 836 17.33 7.52 23.01
CA LYS A 836 18.59 7.77 23.70
C LYS A 836 19.66 6.76 23.32
N VAL A 837 20.91 7.19 23.13
CA VAL A 837 22.03 6.26 22.85
C VAL A 837 22.13 5.19 23.94
N LYS A 838 21.92 5.58 25.20
CA LYS A 838 21.87 4.63 26.33
C LYS A 838 20.80 3.55 26.15
N ASN A 839 19.65 3.90 25.57
CA ASN A 839 18.54 2.96 25.38
C ASN A 839 18.90 1.95 24.28
N LEU A 840 19.60 2.39 23.23
CA LEU A 840 20.14 1.49 22.20
C LEU A 840 21.18 0.52 22.78
N LEU A 841 22.03 0.99 23.69
CA LEU A 841 23.02 0.15 24.39
C LEU A 841 22.44 -0.68 25.55
N THR A 842 21.15 -0.56 25.84
CA THR A 842 20.50 -1.36 26.89
C THR A 842 19.87 -2.59 26.26
N VAL A 843 20.23 -3.77 26.74
CA VAL A 843 19.71 -5.07 26.28
C VAL A 843 19.15 -5.80 27.48
N ASN A 844 17.88 -6.23 27.41
CA ASN A 844 17.16 -6.86 28.53
C ASN A 844 17.25 -6.05 29.85
N GLY A 845 17.20 -4.72 29.76
CA GLY A 845 17.29 -3.81 30.92
C GLY A 845 18.71 -3.61 31.47
N ILE A 846 19.72 -4.21 30.87
CA ILE A 846 21.12 -4.10 31.30
C ILE A 846 21.90 -3.24 30.30
N ALA A 847 22.62 -2.23 30.80
CA ALA A 847 23.53 -1.44 29.98
C ALA A 847 24.72 -2.30 29.52
N LYS A 848 25.00 -2.27 28.22
CA LYS A 848 26.05 -3.04 27.57
C LYS A 848 27.07 -2.12 26.91
N LYS A 849 28.27 -2.63 26.65
CA LYS A 849 29.26 -1.91 25.85
C LYS A 849 28.86 -1.91 24.37
N PRO A 850 29.26 -0.89 23.58
CA PRO A 850 28.94 -0.83 22.15
C PRO A 850 29.28 -2.12 21.37
N GLU A 851 30.45 -2.72 21.63
CA GLU A 851 30.92 -3.94 20.98
C GLU A 851 30.14 -5.21 21.37
N GLU A 852 29.37 -5.19 22.46
CA GLU A 852 28.44 -6.26 22.82
C GLU A 852 27.08 -6.12 22.12
N VAL A 853 26.79 -4.95 21.55
CA VAL A 853 25.47 -4.58 21.02
C VAL A 853 25.47 -4.47 19.50
N TYR A 854 26.52 -3.87 18.94
CA TYR A 854 26.66 -3.63 17.51
C TYR A 854 27.70 -4.55 16.89
N ARG A 855 27.38 -5.04 15.69
CA ARG A 855 28.29 -5.75 14.78
C ARG A 855 28.53 -4.90 13.55
N LYS A 856 29.71 -5.03 12.95
CA LYS A 856 30.05 -4.39 11.68
C LYS A 856 29.97 -5.40 10.54
N VAL A 857 29.12 -5.13 9.56
CA VAL A 857 29.12 -5.83 8.26
C VAL A 857 29.99 -5.05 7.30
N LYS A 858 30.91 -5.72 6.60
CA LYS A 858 31.74 -5.12 5.56
C LYS A 858 31.90 -6.09 4.38
N ALA A 859 32.35 -5.58 3.24
CA ALA A 859 32.60 -6.41 2.05
C ALA A 859 33.85 -7.28 2.24
N ILE A 860 33.82 -8.51 1.73
CA ILE A 860 35.00 -9.38 1.68
C ILE A 860 36.00 -8.81 0.66
N LYS A 861 37.29 -8.80 1.00
CA LYS A 861 38.33 -8.37 0.07
C LYS A 861 38.46 -9.36 -1.10
N LEU A 862 38.52 -8.85 -2.34
CA LEU A 862 38.60 -9.66 -3.57
C LEU A 862 39.74 -10.71 -3.59
N GLU A 863 40.85 -10.47 -2.90
CA GLU A 863 41.97 -11.43 -2.77
C GLU A 863 41.60 -12.69 -1.98
N VAL A 864 40.60 -12.61 -1.09
CA VAL A 864 40.10 -13.73 -0.28
C VAL A 864 39.13 -14.59 -1.11
N LEU A 865 38.23 -13.96 -1.88
CA LEU A 865 37.34 -14.65 -2.83
C LEU A 865 38.11 -15.41 -3.91
N ALA A 866 39.25 -14.89 -4.36
CA ALA A 866 40.12 -15.57 -5.33
C ALA A 866 40.83 -16.81 -4.75
N LYS A 867 41.03 -16.89 -3.43
CA LYS A 867 41.61 -18.07 -2.76
C LYS A 867 40.58 -19.18 -2.59
N ASP A 868 39.34 -18.84 -2.22
CA ASP A 868 38.27 -19.84 -2.04
C ASP A 868 37.87 -20.53 -3.36
N ILE A 869 37.96 -19.82 -4.49
CA ILE A 869 37.78 -20.43 -5.83
C ILE A 869 38.97 -21.33 -6.20
N GLY A 870 40.16 -21.07 -5.66
CA GLY A 870 41.37 -21.87 -5.88
C GLY A 870 41.43 -23.18 -5.09
N GLU A 871 40.63 -23.33 -4.03
CA GLU A 871 40.56 -24.55 -3.22
C GLU A 871 39.46 -25.54 -3.68
N ILE A 872 38.64 -25.15 -4.66
CA ILE A 872 37.62 -26.02 -5.33
C ILE A 872 38.09 -26.44 -6.73
N GLY A 873 39.34 -26.13 -7.11
CA GLY A 873 39.96 -26.45 -8.40
C GLY A 873 40.67 -27.80 -8.44
#